data_AF-A0A665X0V5-F1
#
_entry.id   AF-A0A665X0V5-F1
#
_cell.length_a   1.000
_cell.length_b   1.000
_cell.length_c   1.000
_cell.angle_alpha   90.00
_cell.angle_beta   90.00
_cell.angle_gamma   90.00
#
_symmetry.space_group_name_H-M   'P 1'
#
loop_
_entity.id
_entity.type
_entity.pdbx_description
1 polymer ?
#
loop_
_entity_poly.entity_id
_entity_poly.type
_entity_poly.pdbx_seq_one_letter_code
_entity_poly.pdbx_strand_id
1 'polypeptide(L)'
;MRIITFFLVGLIVHVIFFISIFDIYFTSPLVHGMTPQTMSLAPPASRLVLVVADGLRADSLFTLHSNGSSRAPYLRTIIKESGTWGVSHTRVPTESRPGHVALIAGFYEDVSAVAKGWKENPVEFDSVFNESRHTWCWGSPDILPMFAKGATGDHVYTYTYPAEEEDFASTDASRLDSWVFAQVKSFFQSAKSNSSLRASLHEDKNVFFLHLLGIDTNGHAHRPMSQEYLENIGLVDNGLSEMVSLVEDFFGYDGKTAYVFTSDHGMTNWGSHGAGHPSETLTPLVVWGAGVNSAQTVTEPQPYEDGYLQDWKLEHLRRVDVSQADIAPLMASLIGVPIPVNSVGVLPLPYLNNSDLFKAESMYTNAIQVLEQFKMKMAQKKETTLSFLFTPYQSISLIYSITCKPSTDKYWAHNNLYTVYKVMNSMNLLTLMTRNLCCPQVVSFFYRTMLTVGLAVLSLWPFLSGVFGIAKYRSLSWFFSCLFLALFPLMPVVGRDDICFLSACAGLLTLFTSVCYLWSSQRQTPLLILCQNQQMLHVAMCAYVPSLTHSSLQQKQGLPLFNQIISWATLASSMLVPLVSSTRIFHRLLSILLSLTATYLLLSTGSEALFPPVLSWLMFVWINIEQEAMLAQGLSGRQELSSIDFSANIDIAKIRQLKLDDIRRSYFFVFFIITAFFGTGNIASINSFDPASVYCFLTVFNPFIMGGLMMWKVLYDCSLFIYMYVGNIISHYVIVMSMTIFLMLLSVVTHILTSQRLIMWKRPKSHFS
;
A
#
# COMPACT_ATOMS: atom_id res chain seq x y z
N MET A 1 0.24 40.50 -13.73
CA MET A 1 1.13 39.31 -13.70
C MET A 1 1.23 38.77 -15.11
N ARG A 2 2.44 38.55 -15.65
CA ARG A 2 2.60 37.91 -16.97
C ARG A 2 2.16 36.44 -16.87
N ILE A 3 1.56 35.88 -17.91
CA ILE A 3 1.11 34.46 -17.98
C ILE A 3 2.22 33.50 -17.55
N ILE A 4 3.47 33.82 -17.89
CA ILE A 4 4.66 33.06 -17.50
C ILE A 4 4.82 32.99 -15.98
N THR A 5 4.59 34.09 -15.26
CA THR A 5 4.67 34.11 -13.79
C THR A 5 3.59 33.23 -13.17
N PHE A 6 2.38 33.23 -13.74
CA PHE A 6 1.30 32.35 -13.27
C PHE A 6 1.61 30.87 -13.56
N PHE A 7 2.14 30.57 -14.74
CA PHE A 7 2.58 29.22 -15.09
C PHE A 7 3.69 28.72 -14.15
N LEU A 8 4.69 29.56 -13.84
CA LEU A 8 5.78 29.22 -12.92
C LEU A 8 5.28 28.99 -11.50
N VAL A 9 4.39 29.86 -10.98
CA VAL A 9 3.78 29.67 -9.65
C VAL A 9 2.94 28.41 -9.61
N GLY A 10 2.14 28.16 -10.66
CA GLY A 10 1.41 26.91 -10.82
C GLY A 10 2.36 25.71 -10.76
N LEU A 11 3.39 25.69 -11.61
CA LEU A 11 4.38 24.62 -11.64
C LEU A 11 5.02 24.37 -10.27
N ILE A 12 5.43 25.43 -9.55
CA ILE A 12 6.00 25.31 -8.21
C ILE A 12 5.03 24.65 -7.22
N VAL A 13 3.76 25.08 -7.21
CA VAL A 13 2.74 24.47 -6.35
C VAL A 13 2.56 22.99 -6.67
N HIS A 14 2.60 22.60 -7.95
CA HIS A 14 2.50 21.19 -8.36
C HIS A 14 3.73 20.38 -7.96
N VAL A 15 4.93 20.96 -8.09
CA VAL A 15 6.16 20.33 -7.61
C VAL A 15 6.10 20.13 -6.09
N ILE A 16 5.59 21.11 -5.33
CA ILE A 16 5.39 20.97 -3.88
C ILE A 16 4.36 19.87 -3.57
N PHE A 17 3.22 19.82 -4.26
CA PHE A 17 2.24 18.75 -4.07
C PHE A 17 2.81 17.38 -4.42
N PHE A 18 3.55 17.29 -5.52
CA PHE A 18 4.22 16.06 -5.93
C PHE A 18 5.24 15.59 -4.89
N ILE A 19 6.11 16.50 -4.40
CA ILE A 19 7.06 16.21 -3.32
C ILE A 19 6.33 15.81 -2.04
N SER A 20 5.20 16.44 -1.71
CA SER A 20 4.43 16.09 -0.51
C SER A 20 3.86 14.67 -0.54
N ILE A 21 3.57 14.12 -1.72
CA ILE A 21 3.16 12.71 -1.86
C ILE A 21 4.33 11.80 -1.44
N PHE A 22 5.57 12.13 -1.82
CA PHE A 22 6.75 11.39 -1.36
C PHE A 22 6.98 11.54 0.14
N ASP A 23 6.82 12.74 0.70
CA ASP A 23 6.98 12.95 2.14
C ASP A 23 5.92 12.15 2.95
N ILE A 24 4.69 12.07 2.46
CA ILE A 24 3.59 11.37 3.14
C ILE A 24 3.70 9.83 3.01
N TYR A 25 4.02 9.33 1.82
CA TYR A 25 3.98 7.89 1.51
C TYR A 25 5.36 7.22 1.48
N PHE A 26 6.45 7.99 1.46
CA PHE A 26 7.81 7.47 1.32
C PHE A 26 8.74 7.91 2.46
N THR A 27 8.21 8.11 3.67
CA THR A 27 9.01 8.38 4.88
C THR A 27 9.39 7.08 5.58
N SER A 28 10.65 6.96 6.01
CA SER A 28 11.10 5.78 6.76
C SER A 28 10.32 5.61 8.07
N PRO A 29 9.82 4.40 8.37
CA PRO A 29 9.17 4.12 9.65
C PRO A 29 10.16 4.19 10.82
N LEU A 30 11.46 4.04 10.56
CA LEU A 30 12.48 3.95 11.59
C LEU A 30 12.60 5.22 12.42
N VAL A 31 12.88 4.99 13.69
CA VAL A 31 13.13 5.98 14.73
C VAL A 31 14.46 5.58 15.36
N HIS A 32 15.37 6.54 15.48
CA HIS A 32 16.68 6.31 16.08
C HIS A 32 16.78 7.03 17.43
N GLY A 33 17.73 6.60 18.26
CA GLY A 33 18.02 7.22 19.56
C GLY A 33 17.20 6.68 20.74
N MET A 34 16.50 5.56 20.58
CA MET A 34 15.80 4.88 21.67
C MET A 34 16.74 3.93 22.42
N THR A 35 16.45 3.71 23.71
CA THR A 35 17.14 2.73 24.54
C THR A 35 16.35 1.41 24.56
N PRO A 36 16.96 0.27 24.22
CA PRO A 36 16.33 -1.05 24.35
C PRO A 36 15.87 -1.32 25.78
N GLN A 37 14.66 -1.85 25.95
CA GLN A 37 14.11 -2.19 27.25
C GLN A 37 14.27 -3.69 27.54
N THR A 38 14.94 -4.03 28.64
CA THR A 38 15.13 -5.41 29.10
C THR A 38 14.09 -5.79 30.15
N MET A 39 13.80 -7.09 30.24
CA MET A 39 13.06 -7.66 31.37
C MET A 39 14.03 -8.13 32.46
N SER A 40 13.59 -8.04 33.72
CA SER A 40 14.39 -8.49 34.87
C SER A 40 14.18 -9.97 35.20
N LEU A 41 13.03 -10.53 34.81
CA LEU A 41 12.68 -11.92 35.06
C LEU A 41 13.41 -12.89 34.12
N ALA A 42 13.72 -14.08 34.65
CA ALA A 42 14.33 -15.14 33.88
C ALA A 42 13.39 -15.61 32.75
N PRO A 43 13.89 -15.74 31.50
CA PRO A 43 13.09 -16.20 30.39
C PRO A 43 12.78 -17.70 30.49
N PRO A 44 11.67 -18.15 29.88
CA PRO A 44 11.31 -19.55 29.89
C PRO A 44 12.22 -20.42 29.01
N ALA A 45 12.75 -19.90 27.91
CA ALA A 45 13.64 -20.59 26.98
C ALA A 45 15.07 -20.04 27.05
N SER A 46 16.06 -20.91 26.85
CA SER A 46 17.45 -20.50 26.65
C SER A 46 17.76 -20.28 25.17
N ARG A 47 16.98 -20.89 24.27
CA ARG A 47 17.22 -20.83 22.83
C ARG A 47 15.93 -20.86 22.03
N LEU A 48 15.96 -20.22 20.87
CA LEU A 48 14.85 -20.10 19.93
C LEU A 48 15.24 -20.73 18.59
N VAL A 49 14.36 -21.54 18.03
CA VAL A 49 14.46 -22.01 16.65
C VAL A 49 13.33 -21.37 15.85
N LEU A 50 13.68 -20.43 14.97
CA LEU A 50 12.77 -19.80 14.03
C LEU A 50 12.88 -20.49 12.68
N VAL A 51 11.77 -21.00 12.16
CA VAL A 51 11.69 -21.56 10.81
C VAL A 51 10.66 -20.78 10.02
N VAL A 52 11.08 -20.20 8.90
CA VAL A 52 10.21 -19.47 7.98
C VAL A 52 10.20 -20.22 6.66
N ALA A 53 9.02 -20.73 6.30
CA ALA A 53 8.73 -21.35 5.01
C ALA A 53 8.20 -20.27 4.06
N ASP A 54 9.07 -19.74 3.20
CA ASP A 54 8.76 -18.63 2.30
C ASP A 54 7.59 -18.99 1.36
N GLY A 55 6.65 -18.07 1.13
CA GLY A 55 5.51 -18.25 0.23
C GLY A 55 4.46 -19.29 0.67
N LEU A 56 4.49 -19.75 1.93
CA LEU A 56 3.57 -20.76 2.45
C LEU A 56 2.24 -20.15 2.90
N ARG A 57 1.16 -20.57 2.23
CA ARG A 57 -0.20 -20.16 2.57
C ARG A 57 -0.75 -20.93 3.77
N ALA A 58 -1.51 -20.25 4.64
CA ALA A 58 -2.17 -20.89 5.78
C ALA A 58 -3.15 -22.00 5.35
N ASP A 59 -3.92 -21.77 4.28
CA ASP A 59 -4.87 -22.75 3.78
C ASP A 59 -4.19 -23.99 3.20
N SER A 60 -3.06 -23.83 2.50
CA SER A 60 -2.27 -24.94 1.97
C SER A 60 -1.65 -25.81 3.07
N LEU A 61 -1.30 -25.22 4.21
CA LEU A 61 -0.79 -26.00 5.35
C LEU A 61 -1.91 -26.74 6.09
N PHE A 62 -3.01 -26.05 6.42
CA PHE A 62 -4.02 -26.57 7.35
C PHE A 62 -5.11 -27.44 6.71
N THR A 63 -5.31 -27.32 5.39
CA THR A 63 -6.32 -28.11 4.66
C THR A 63 -5.90 -29.58 4.58
N LEU A 64 -6.83 -30.47 4.94
CA LEU A 64 -6.63 -31.91 4.84
C LEU A 64 -6.78 -32.41 3.40
N HIS A 65 -6.13 -33.52 3.10
CA HIS A 65 -6.40 -34.28 1.89
C HIS A 65 -7.84 -34.82 1.88
N SER A 66 -8.33 -35.21 0.72
CA SER A 66 -9.69 -35.78 0.55
C SER A 66 -9.93 -37.06 1.35
N ASN A 67 -8.87 -37.80 1.68
CA ASN A 67 -8.90 -38.98 2.55
C ASN A 67 -8.86 -38.64 4.06
N GLY A 68 -8.83 -37.36 4.43
CA GLY A 68 -8.77 -36.87 5.81
C GLY A 68 -7.36 -36.81 6.42
N SER A 69 -6.29 -37.18 5.70
CA SER A 69 -4.92 -37.06 6.21
C SER A 69 -4.39 -35.63 6.11
N SER A 70 -3.48 -35.24 7.01
CA SER A 70 -2.76 -33.97 6.92
C SER A 70 -1.58 -34.08 5.96
N ARG A 71 -1.32 -33.03 5.18
CA ARG A 71 -0.10 -32.89 4.37
C ARG A 71 1.14 -32.67 5.23
N ALA A 72 0.96 -32.00 6.35
CA ALA A 72 1.97 -31.72 7.36
C ALA A 72 1.60 -32.46 8.67
N PRO A 73 1.76 -33.79 8.73
CA PRO A 73 1.38 -34.59 9.89
C PRO A 73 2.12 -34.21 11.18
N TYR A 74 3.40 -33.83 11.12
CA TYR A 74 4.18 -33.44 12.30
C TYR A 74 3.63 -32.14 12.89
N LEU A 75 3.54 -31.06 12.11
CA LEU A 75 2.96 -29.79 12.55
C LEU A 75 1.51 -29.95 12.99
N ARG A 76 0.72 -30.80 12.31
CA ARG A 76 -0.66 -31.10 12.74
C ARG A 76 -0.71 -31.78 14.11
N THR A 77 0.28 -32.60 14.44
CA THR A 77 0.40 -33.23 15.77
C THR A 77 0.73 -32.17 16.82
N ILE A 78 1.69 -31.28 16.53
CA ILE A 78 2.03 -30.16 17.42
C ILE A 78 0.80 -29.30 17.71
N ILE A 79 0.02 -28.93 16.69
CA ILE A 79 -1.23 -28.16 16.83
C ILE A 79 -2.24 -28.85 17.76
N LYS A 80 -2.32 -30.18 17.69
CA LYS A 80 -3.30 -30.96 18.46
C LYS A 80 -2.88 -31.21 19.91
N GLU A 81 -1.57 -31.25 20.19
CA GLU A 81 -1.06 -31.80 21.44
C GLU A 81 -0.26 -30.78 22.26
N SER A 82 0.68 -30.07 21.64
CA SER A 82 1.78 -29.42 22.38
C SER A 82 2.02 -27.95 22.05
N GLY A 83 1.41 -27.42 20.99
CA GLY A 83 1.63 -26.06 20.52
C GLY A 83 0.39 -25.17 20.53
N THR A 84 0.64 -23.86 20.45
CA THR A 84 -0.36 -22.85 20.14
C THR A 84 -0.26 -22.48 18.67
N TRP A 85 -1.40 -22.24 18.02
CA TRP A 85 -1.45 -22.05 16.57
C TRP A 85 -2.48 -20.99 16.16
N GLY A 86 -2.31 -20.47 14.96
CA GLY A 86 -3.26 -19.57 14.32
C GLY A 86 -2.77 -19.05 12.99
N VAL A 87 -3.33 -17.92 12.57
CA VAL A 87 -2.94 -17.21 11.35
C VAL A 87 -2.16 -15.95 11.73
N SER A 88 -0.99 -15.79 11.11
CA SER A 88 -0.24 -14.53 11.10
C SER A 88 -0.73 -13.69 9.92
N HIS A 89 -1.12 -12.45 10.21
CA HIS A 89 -1.62 -11.50 9.20
C HIS A 89 -0.47 -10.60 8.74
N THR A 90 0.08 -10.88 7.55
CA THR A 90 1.08 -10.02 6.90
C THR A 90 0.44 -8.79 6.23
N ARG A 91 1.25 -7.80 5.85
CA ARG A 91 0.81 -6.55 5.24
C ARG A 91 1.41 -6.37 3.86
N VAL A 92 0.73 -5.55 3.05
CA VAL A 92 1.24 -5.09 1.76
C VAL A 92 2.43 -4.14 1.98
N PRO A 93 3.51 -4.25 1.20
CA PRO A 93 3.73 -5.24 0.13
C PRO A 93 4.08 -6.63 0.70
N THR A 94 3.37 -7.67 0.26
CA THR A 94 3.61 -9.06 0.69
C THR A 94 4.79 -9.64 -0.10
N GLU A 95 5.95 -9.06 0.12
CA GLU A 95 7.24 -9.45 -0.46
C GLU A 95 8.12 -10.05 0.63
N SER A 96 9.08 -10.90 0.26
CA SER A 96 9.81 -11.69 1.25
C SER A 96 10.56 -10.83 2.27
N ARG A 97 11.25 -9.78 1.81
CA ARG A 97 11.98 -8.87 2.70
C ARG A 97 11.08 -8.17 3.74
N PRO A 98 10.04 -7.40 3.34
CA PRO A 98 9.13 -6.78 4.31
C PRO A 98 8.51 -7.76 5.31
N GLY A 99 8.15 -8.97 4.85
CA GLY A 99 7.61 -10.01 5.72
C GLY A 99 8.62 -10.47 6.77
N HIS A 100 9.86 -10.73 6.37
CA HIS A 100 10.94 -11.09 7.28
C HIS A 100 11.29 -9.98 8.29
N VAL A 101 11.29 -8.71 7.84
CA VAL A 101 11.51 -7.57 8.73
C VAL A 101 10.37 -7.44 9.75
N ALA A 102 9.12 -7.65 9.34
CA ALA A 102 7.99 -7.66 10.26
C ALA A 102 8.12 -8.81 11.29
N LEU A 103 8.49 -10.01 10.85
CA LEU A 103 8.67 -11.17 11.73
C LEU A 103 9.78 -10.97 12.78
N ILE A 104 10.94 -10.47 12.35
CA ILE A 104 12.17 -10.50 13.15
C ILE A 104 12.45 -9.17 13.85
N ALA A 105 12.07 -8.03 13.25
CA ALA A 105 12.25 -6.69 13.82
C ALA A 105 10.94 -6.08 14.32
N GLY A 106 9.78 -6.67 14.01
CA GLY A 106 8.49 -6.26 14.58
C GLY A 106 7.93 -4.95 14.00
N PHE A 107 8.42 -4.50 12.84
CA PHE A 107 7.88 -3.33 12.16
C PHE A 107 7.62 -3.60 10.68
N TYR A 108 6.69 -2.85 10.10
CA TYR A 108 6.34 -2.99 8.70
C TYR A 108 7.18 -2.02 7.87
N GLU A 109 7.94 -2.56 6.91
CA GLU A 109 8.60 -1.72 5.91
C GLU A 109 7.56 -1.06 5.02
N ASP A 110 7.81 0.20 4.67
CA ASP A 110 6.97 0.98 3.75
C ASP A 110 7.53 0.89 2.32
N VAL A 111 6.73 1.23 1.33
CA VAL A 111 7.08 1.30 -0.10
C VAL A 111 8.26 2.27 -0.35
N SER A 112 8.61 3.11 0.64
CA SER A 112 9.87 3.87 0.66
C SER A 112 11.14 3.04 0.50
N ALA A 113 11.16 1.79 1.00
CA ALA A 113 12.31 0.90 0.88
C ALA A 113 12.58 0.50 -0.58
N VAL A 114 11.55 0.53 -1.45
CA VAL A 114 11.63 0.26 -2.89
C VAL A 114 12.57 1.22 -3.61
N ALA A 115 12.59 2.49 -3.19
CA ALA A 115 13.42 3.54 -3.77
C ALA A 115 14.93 3.32 -3.55
N LYS A 116 15.33 2.28 -2.81
CA LYS A 116 16.73 1.96 -2.55
C LYS A 116 17.11 0.53 -2.94
N GLY A 117 16.26 -0.14 -3.72
CA GLY A 117 16.50 -1.47 -4.28
C GLY A 117 16.14 -2.57 -3.29
N TRP A 118 15.11 -3.35 -3.62
CA TRP A 118 14.60 -4.46 -2.81
C TRP A 118 15.66 -5.48 -2.33
N LYS A 119 16.84 -5.51 -2.97
CA LYS A 119 17.93 -6.46 -2.70
C LYS A 119 18.87 -6.08 -1.55
N GLU A 120 18.94 -4.80 -1.16
CA GLU A 120 19.79 -4.40 -0.03
C GLU A 120 19.06 -3.43 0.88
N ASN A 121 19.23 -3.60 2.19
CA ASN A 121 18.72 -2.65 3.16
C ASN A 121 19.73 -1.50 3.38
N PRO A 122 19.39 -0.26 3.02
CA PRO A 122 20.26 0.90 3.16
C PRO A 122 20.17 1.55 4.55
N VAL A 123 19.28 1.10 5.44
CA VAL A 123 19.13 1.64 6.80
C VAL A 123 19.14 0.50 7.80
N GLU A 124 20.21 0.42 8.57
CA GLU A 124 20.34 -0.53 9.67
C GLU A 124 19.16 -0.39 10.64
N PHE A 125 18.61 -1.53 11.06
CA PHE A 125 17.54 -1.61 12.04
C PHE A 125 17.88 -2.66 13.09
N ASP A 126 17.30 -2.48 14.27
CA ASP A 126 17.40 -3.43 15.36
C ASP A 126 16.42 -4.60 15.17
N SER A 127 16.79 -5.78 15.65
CA SER A 127 16.06 -7.03 15.43
C SER A 127 16.30 -8.03 16.55
N VAL A 128 15.47 -9.07 16.66
CA VAL A 128 15.68 -10.12 17.67
C VAL A 128 17.05 -10.79 17.53
N PHE A 129 17.62 -10.82 16.32
CA PHE A 129 18.95 -11.40 16.09
C PHE A 129 20.06 -10.48 16.63
N ASN A 130 19.90 -9.16 16.50
CA ASN A 130 20.81 -8.16 17.07
C ASN A 130 20.88 -8.25 18.60
N GLU A 131 19.72 -8.48 19.22
CA GLU A 131 19.58 -8.53 20.68
C GLU A 131 19.90 -9.92 21.27
N SER A 132 20.07 -10.93 20.40
CA SER A 132 20.49 -12.28 20.78
C SER A 132 21.97 -12.35 21.15
N ARG A 133 22.35 -13.41 21.88
CA ARG A 133 23.76 -13.68 22.17
C ARG A 133 24.50 -14.19 20.95
N HIS A 134 23.93 -15.18 20.28
CA HIS A 134 24.40 -15.72 19.02
C HIS A 134 23.21 -16.07 18.14
N THR A 135 23.31 -15.76 16.84
CA THR A 135 22.36 -16.23 15.83
C THR A 135 23.09 -17.02 14.76
N TRP A 136 22.60 -18.22 14.44
CA TRP A 136 23.04 -18.98 13.27
C TRP A 136 21.90 -19.08 12.26
N CYS A 137 22.13 -18.61 11.03
CA CYS A 137 21.14 -18.53 9.97
C CYS A 137 21.52 -19.42 8.78
N TRP A 138 20.56 -20.16 8.23
CA TRP A 138 20.72 -20.94 6.99
C TRP A 138 19.62 -20.62 5.99
N GLY A 139 19.99 -20.37 4.72
CA GLY A 139 19.02 -20.15 3.64
C GLY A 139 19.48 -19.21 2.54
N SER A 140 18.59 -18.33 2.08
CA SER A 140 18.80 -17.52 0.86
C SER A 140 19.84 -16.41 1.05
N PRO A 141 20.74 -16.20 0.06
CA PRO A 141 21.63 -15.05 0.02
C PRO A 141 20.92 -13.69 -0.12
N ASP A 142 19.63 -13.66 -0.47
CA ASP A 142 18.86 -12.41 -0.57
C ASP A 142 18.25 -11.99 0.79
N ILE A 143 18.04 -12.92 1.72
CA ILE A 143 17.39 -12.67 3.01
C ILE A 143 18.38 -12.62 4.18
N LEU A 144 19.30 -13.56 4.27
CA LEU A 144 20.16 -13.69 5.44
C LEU A 144 21.09 -12.48 5.67
N PRO A 145 21.78 -11.95 4.64
CA PRO A 145 22.75 -10.88 4.84
C PRO A 145 22.18 -9.58 5.40
N MET A 146 20.90 -9.26 5.20
CA MET A 146 20.33 -8.01 5.73
C MET A 146 20.26 -7.99 7.26
N PHE A 147 20.11 -9.14 7.91
CA PHE A 147 20.14 -9.23 9.38
C PHE A 147 21.55 -9.31 9.95
N ALA A 148 22.52 -9.80 9.17
CA ALA A 148 23.92 -9.85 9.58
C ALA A 148 24.64 -8.51 9.41
N LYS A 149 24.41 -7.82 8.28
CA LYS A 149 25.01 -6.50 8.01
C LYS A 149 24.57 -5.43 9.01
N GLY A 150 23.36 -5.54 9.55
CA GLY A 150 22.81 -4.63 10.57
C GLY A 150 23.11 -5.03 12.01
N ALA A 151 23.74 -6.19 12.25
CA ALA A 151 24.07 -6.67 13.59
C ALA A 151 25.24 -5.88 14.18
N THR A 152 25.07 -5.31 15.37
CA THR A 152 26.16 -4.65 16.10
C THR A 152 27.06 -5.70 16.75
N GLY A 153 27.89 -6.38 15.95
CA GLY A 153 28.91 -7.31 16.41
C GLY A 153 29.00 -8.62 15.61
N ASP A 154 30.11 -9.34 15.79
CA ASP A 154 30.42 -10.59 15.09
C ASP A 154 29.70 -11.81 15.71
N HIS A 155 28.37 -11.74 15.86
CA HIS A 155 27.56 -12.78 16.52
C HIS A 155 26.37 -13.30 15.71
N VAL A 156 26.12 -12.78 14.50
CA VAL A 156 25.13 -13.29 13.55
C VAL A 156 25.85 -13.97 12.39
N TYR A 157 25.77 -15.30 12.33
CA TYR A 157 26.47 -16.14 11.35
C TYR A 157 25.51 -16.59 10.26
N THR A 158 25.85 -16.32 9.00
CA THR A 158 25.01 -16.66 7.85
C THR A 158 25.64 -17.73 6.97
N TYR A 159 24.88 -18.77 6.64
CA TYR A 159 25.26 -19.84 5.73
C TYR A 159 24.28 -19.88 4.57
N THR A 160 24.74 -19.55 3.37
CA THR A 160 23.89 -19.46 2.18
C THR A 160 24.33 -20.46 1.12
N TYR A 161 23.37 -20.98 0.35
CA TYR A 161 23.69 -21.62 -0.92
C TYR A 161 24.14 -20.56 -1.95
N PRO A 162 24.83 -20.95 -3.04
CA PRO A 162 25.17 -20.05 -4.13
C PRO A 162 23.91 -19.41 -4.74
N ALA A 163 23.96 -18.13 -5.08
CA ALA A 163 22.82 -17.41 -5.64
C ALA A 163 22.34 -17.99 -6.99
N GLU A 164 23.23 -18.69 -7.71
CA GLU A 164 22.90 -19.38 -8.96
C GLU A 164 21.99 -20.59 -8.74
N GLU A 165 21.85 -21.08 -7.51
CA GLU A 165 20.94 -22.18 -7.18
C GLU A 165 19.47 -21.75 -7.03
N GLU A 166 19.20 -20.44 -6.89
CA GLU A 166 17.87 -19.79 -6.92
C GLU A 166 17.33 -19.68 -8.36
N ASP A 167 17.45 -20.74 -9.14
CA ASP A 167 16.89 -20.79 -10.49
C ASP A 167 15.40 -21.15 -10.42
N PHE A 168 14.53 -20.14 -10.54
CA PHE A 168 13.07 -20.28 -10.63
C PHE A 168 12.62 -21.12 -11.84
N ALA A 169 13.49 -21.42 -12.82
CA ALA A 169 13.21 -22.31 -13.94
C ALA A 169 13.72 -23.75 -13.71
N SER A 170 14.35 -24.04 -12.57
CA SER A 170 14.80 -25.39 -12.23
C SER A 170 13.61 -26.32 -11.93
N THR A 171 13.76 -27.60 -12.26
CA THR A 171 12.68 -28.58 -12.16
C THR A 171 12.36 -29.04 -10.73
N ASP A 172 13.24 -28.75 -9.75
CA ASP A 172 13.05 -29.14 -8.35
C ASP A 172 13.64 -28.09 -7.41
N ALA A 173 12.80 -27.15 -6.94
CA ALA A 173 13.19 -26.13 -5.98
C ALA A 173 13.28 -26.64 -4.53
N SER A 174 12.74 -27.83 -4.24
CA SER A 174 12.74 -28.41 -2.89
C SER A 174 14.14 -28.78 -2.38
N ARG A 175 15.10 -28.86 -3.30
CA ARG A 175 16.54 -29.02 -3.01
C ARG A 175 17.09 -27.91 -2.11
N LEU A 176 16.56 -26.68 -2.21
CA LEU A 176 17.02 -25.54 -1.41
C LEU A 176 16.69 -25.77 0.08
N ASP A 177 15.49 -26.27 0.36
CA ASP A 177 15.07 -26.59 1.73
C ASP A 177 15.85 -27.80 2.25
N SER A 178 16.06 -28.81 1.39
CA SER A 178 16.89 -29.98 1.70
C SER A 178 18.33 -29.60 2.04
N TRP A 179 18.90 -28.62 1.33
CA TRP A 179 20.22 -28.07 1.62
C TRP A 179 20.27 -27.45 3.02
N VAL A 180 19.26 -26.64 3.39
CA VAL A 180 19.19 -26.01 4.71
C VAL A 180 19.18 -27.07 5.82
N PHE A 181 18.32 -28.08 5.72
CA PHE A 181 18.27 -29.17 6.70
C PHE A 181 19.60 -29.95 6.77
N ALA A 182 20.25 -30.21 5.63
CA ALA A 182 21.54 -30.88 5.59
C ALA A 182 22.65 -30.06 6.27
N GLN A 183 22.67 -28.73 6.07
CA GLN A 183 23.64 -27.85 6.73
C GLN A 183 23.43 -27.80 8.24
N VAL A 184 22.19 -27.70 8.71
CA VAL A 184 21.87 -27.74 10.15
C VAL A 184 22.33 -29.07 10.76
N LYS A 185 22.08 -30.19 10.06
CA LYS A 185 22.54 -31.52 10.50
C LYS A 185 24.06 -31.60 10.62
N SER A 186 24.78 -31.13 9.60
CA SER A 186 26.25 -31.07 9.59
C SER A 186 26.80 -30.16 10.71
N PHE A 187 26.14 -29.03 10.95
CA PHE A 187 26.51 -28.07 11.98
C PHE A 187 26.42 -28.67 13.39
N PHE A 188 25.29 -29.29 13.75
CA PHE A 188 25.14 -29.94 15.06
C PHE A 188 26.04 -31.18 15.22
N GLN A 189 26.36 -31.89 14.14
CA GLN A 189 27.36 -32.96 14.18
C GLN A 189 28.76 -32.43 14.48
N SER A 190 29.15 -31.35 13.80
CA SER A 190 30.44 -30.67 14.01
C SER A 190 30.55 -30.08 15.42
N ALA A 191 29.45 -29.57 15.96
CA ALA A 191 29.37 -29.08 17.33
C ALA A 191 29.58 -30.18 18.39
N LYS A 192 29.42 -31.47 18.07
CA LYS A 192 29.73 -32.55 19.01
C LYS A 192 31.24 -32.72 19.22
N SER A 193 32.06 -32.41 18.22
CA SER A 193 33.53 -32.54 18.28
C SER A 193 34.24 -31.21 18.54
N ASN A 194 33.62 -30.07 18.27
CA ASN A 194 34.17 -28.74 18.54
C ASN A 194 33.71 -28.21 19.91
N SER A 195 34.59 -28.25 20.91
CA SER A 195 34.30 -27.82 22.29
C SER A 195 33.92 -26.34 22.41
N SER A 196 34.53 -25.45 21.64
CA SER A 196 34.22 -24.02 21.65
C SER A 196 32.81 -23.77 21.10
N LEU A 197 32.48 -24.38 19.95
CA LEU A 197 31.16 -24.25 19.36
C LEU A 197 30.09 -24.85 20.29
N ARG A 198 30.37 -26.03 20.87
CA ARG A 198 29.48 -26.66 21.84
C ARG A 198 29.19 -25.76 23.02
N ALA A 199 30.21 -25.08 23.56
CA ALA A 199 30.05 -24.14 24.67
C ALA A 199 29.14 -22.98 24.29
N SER A 200 29.41 -22.29 23.17
CA SER A 200 28.57 -21.19 22.67
C SER A 200 27.11 -21.62 22.47
N LEU A 201 26.86 -22.83 21.95
CA LEU A 201 25.50 -23.34 21.75
C LEU A 201 24.74 -23.60 23.06
N HIS A 202 25.43 -23.88 24.17
CA HIS A 202 24.83 -24.09 25.49
C HIS A 202 24.62 -22.80 26.29
N GLU A 203 25.05 -21.66 25.77
CA GLU A 203 24.73 -20.35 26.36
C GLU A 203 23.24 -20.01 26.18
N ASP A 204 22.81 -18.97 26.90
CA ASP A 204 21.45 -18.45 26.82
C ASP A 204 21.29 -17.42 25.69
N LYS A 205 20.04 -17.17 25.30
CA LYS A 205 19.65 -16.16 24.30
C LYS A 205 20.16 -16.47 22.90
N ASN A 206 20.30 -17.76 22.58
CA ASN A 206 20.72 -18.22 21.26
C ASN A 206 19.53 -18.33 20.30
N VAL A 207 19.76 -18.00 19.03
CA VAL A 207 18.75 -18.11 17.96
C VAL A 207 19.29 -18.97 16.82
N PHE A 208 18.46 -19.88 16.32
CA PHE A 208 18.68 -20.65 15.11
C PHE A 208 17.62 -20.26 14.10
N PHE A 209 18.01 -19.71 12.95
CA PHE A 209 17.10 -19.27 11.91
C PHE A 209 17.25 -20.11 10.64
N LEU A 210 16.16 -20.75 10.23
CA LEU A 210 16.07 -21.54 9.00
C LEU A 210 15.11 -20.84 8.04
N HIS A 211 15.65 -20.36 6.92
CA HIS A 211 14.89 -19.78 5.82
C HIS A 211 14.73 -20.80 4.70
N LEU A 212 13.50 -21.24 4.44
CA LEU A 212 13.17 -22.30 3.49
C LEU A 212 12.46 -21.68 2.27
N LEU A 213 13.19 -21.54 1.16
CA LEU A 213 12.75 -20.83 -0.07
C LEU A 213 12.01 -21.74 -1.07
N GLY A 214 12.09 -23.06 -0.91
CA GLY A 214 11.60 -24.02 -1.90
C GLY A 214 10.10 -23.92 -2.20
N ILE A 215 9.29 -23.60 -1.19
CA ILE A 215 7.83 -23.45 -1.33
C ILE A 215 7.48 -22.23 -2.19
N ASP A 216 8.07 -21.07 -1.93
CA ASP A 216 7.86 -19.86 -2.73
C ASP A 216 8.28 -20.06 -4.19
N THR A 217 9.47 -20.62 -4.40
CA THR A 217 10.02 -20.89 -5.73
C THR A 217 9.09 -21.83 -6.53
N ASN A 218 8.62 -22.90 -5.90
CA ASN A 218 7.63 -23.80 -6.51
C ASN A 218 6.28 -23.10 -6.73
N GLY A 219 5.89 -22.17 -5.86
CA GLY A 219 4.68 -21.35 -5.99
C GLY A 219 4.73 -20.47 -7.23
N HIS A 220 5.86 -19.83 -7.52
CA HIS A 220 6.07 -19.05 -8.76
C HIS A 220 6.13 -19.93 -10.00
N ALA A 221 6.90 -21.03 -9.95
CA ALA A 221 7.16 -21.89 -11.10
C ALA A 221 5.94 -22.74 -11.51
N HIS A 222 5.28 -23.35 -10.52
CA HIS A 222 4.26 -24.38 -10.72
C HIS A 222 2.85 -23.95 -10.27
N ARG A 223 2.72 -22.79 -9.61
CA ARG A 223 1.51 -22.23 -8.99
C ARG A 223 1.14 -22.91 -7.67
N PRO A 224 0.51 -22.18 -6.72
CA PRO A 224 -0.01 -22.80 -5.51
C PRO A 224 -1.03 -23.90 -5.85
N MET A 225 -1.04 -24.94 -5.01
CA MET A 225 -1.83 -26.17 -5.20
C MET A 225 -1.32 -27.13 -6.28
N SER A 226 -0.20 -26.85 -6.94
CA SER A 226 0.47 -27.85 -7.77
C SER A 226 1.00 -29.01 -6.93
N GLN A 227 1.33 -30.14 -7.58
CA GLN A 227 1.90 -31.28 -6.88
C GLN A 227 3.25 -30.90 -6.25
N GLU A 228 4.10 -30.20 -6.97
CA GLU A 228 5.43 -29.75 -6.54
C GLU A 228 5.33 -28.84 -5.31
N TYR A 229 4.44 -27.84 -5.33
CA TYR A 229 4.21 -26.94 -4.19
C TYR A 229 3.72 -27.70 -2.95
N LEU A 230 2.76 -28.62 -3.13
CA LEU A 230 2.17 -29.38 -2.03
C LEU A 230 3.11 -30.46 -1.49
N GLU A 231 3.86 -31.14 -2.33
CA GLU A 231 4.87 -32.12 -1.90
C GLU A 231 6.02 -31.45 -1.15
N ASN A 232 6.41 -30.23 -1.55
CA ASN A 232 7.40 -29.45 -0.83
C ASN A 232 6.96 -29.11 0.60
N ILE A 233 5.66 -28.85 0.84
CA ILE A 233 5.14 -28.67 2.22
C ILE A 233 5.34 -29.94 3.05
N GLY A 234 5.07 -31.11 2.45
CA GLY A 234 5.32 -32.39 3.11
C GLY A 234 6.82 -32.65 3.38
N LEU A 235 7.69 -32.25 2.46
CA LEU A 235 9.15 -32.31 2.65
C LEU A 235 9.60 -31.44 3.82
N VAL A 236 9.11 -30.20 3.90
CA VAL A 236 9.41 -29.28 5.00
C VAL A 236 8.93 -29.84 6.34
N ASP A 237 7.72 -30.41 6.41
CA ASP A 237 7.18 -31.02 7.63
C ASP A 237 8.03 -32.22 8.11
N ASN A 238 8.46 -33.09 7.18
CA ASN A 238 9.37 -34.20 7.51
C ASN A 238 10.73 -33.70 7.99
N GLY A 239 11.32 -32.72 7.28
CA GLY A 239 12.59 -32.11 7.66
C GLY A 239 12.53 -31.43 9.03
N LEU A 240 11.42 -30.79 9.37
CA LEU A 240 11.15 -30.23 10.69
C LEU A 240 11.15 -31.31 11.78
N SER A 241 10.46 -32.43 11.56
CA SER A 241 10.42 -33.53 12.53
C SER A 241 11.82 -34.07 12.84
N GLU A 242 12.65 -34.26 11.81
CA GLU A 242 14.04 -34.70 11.98
C GLU A 242 14.91 -33.65 12.67
N MET A 243 14.77 -32.39 12.28
CA MET A 243 15.53 -31.26 12.84
C MET A 243 15.22 -31.07 14.33
N VAL A 244 13.94 -31.09 14.72
CA VAL A 244 13.55 -30.95 16.13
C VAL A 244 14.14 -32.08 16.96
N SER A 245 14.06 -33.33 16.46
CA SER A 245 14.65 -34.49 17.14
C SER A 245 16.17 -34.32 17.32
N LEU A 246 16.87 -33.86 16.28
CA LEU A 246 18.31 -33.59 16.33
C LEU A 246 18.68 -32.51 17.37
N VAL A 247 17.91 -31.42 17.42
CA VAL A 247 18.14 -30.31 18.36
C VAL A 247 17.90 -30.77 19.79
N GLU A 248 16.77 -31.42 20.06
CA GLU A 248 16.44 -31.91 21.40
C GLU A 248 17.44 -32.98 21.87
N ASP A 249 17.87 -33.91 21.01
CA ASP A 249 18.94 -34.87 21.30
C ASP A 249 20.27 -34.19 21.66
N PHE A 250 20.66 -33.14 20.93
CA PHE A 250 21.93 -32.45 21.16
C PHE A 250 22.00 -31.77 22.52
N PHE A 251 20.88 -31.20 22.96
CA PHE A 251 20.74 -30.53 24.26
C PHE A 251 20.25 -31.45 25.39
N GLY A 252 19.98 -32.72 25.08
CA GLY A 252 19.57 -33.72 26.07
C GLY A 252 18.17 -33.50 26.62
N TYR A 253 17.23 -33.01 25.78
CA TYR A 253 15.83 -32.77 26.13
C TYR A 253 15.67 -31.90 27.39
N ASP A 254 16.48 -30.84 27.48
CA ASP A 254 16.52 -29.94 28.66
C ASP A 254 15.24 -29.10 28.84
N GLY A 255 14.32 -29.14 27.87
CA GLY A 255 13.07 -28.36 27.90
C GLY A 255 13.31 -26.86 27.84
N LYS A 256 14.43 -26.41 27.27
CA LYS A 256 14.83 -24.99 27.17
C LYS A 256 14.81 -24.43 25.75
N THR A 257 14.29 -25.17 24.78
CA THR A 257 14.13 -24.73 23.39
C THR A 257 12.69 -24.30 23.12
N ALA A 258 12.51 -23.12 22.54
CA ALA A 258 11.24 -22.68 21.95
C ALA A 258 11.33 -22.72 20.42
N TYR A 259 10.23 -23.10 19.77
CA TYR A 259 10.14 -23.24 18.32
C TYR A 259 9.03 -22.35 17.76
N VAL A 260 9.32 -21.63 16.68
CA VAL A 260 8.38 -20.80 15.94
C VAL A 260 8.44 -21.21 14.47
N PHE A 261 7.35 -21.76 13.94
CA PHE A 261 7.18 -22.06 12.52
C PHE A 261 6.14 -21.11 11.90
N THR A 262 6.52 -20.42 10.84
CA THR A 262 5.63 -19.48 10.15
C THR A 262 6.03 -19.25 8.69
N SER A 263 5.40 -18.27 8.05
CA SER A 263 5.72 -17.79 6.72
C SER A 263 5.64 -16.26 6.68
N ASP A 264 6.46 -15.66 5.83
CA ASP A 264 6.57 -14.23 5.57
C ASP A 264 5.42 -13.70 4.70
N HIS A 265 5.00 -14.45 3.69
CA HIS A 265 3.79 -14.22 2.90
C HIS A 265 3.22 -15.51 2.32
N GLY A 266 1.99 -15.44 1.82
CA GLY A 266 1.42 -16.45 0.96
C GLY A 266 1.59 -16.12 -0.52
N MET A 267 0.68 -16.61 -1.35
CA MET A 267 0.75 -16.47 -2.81
C MET A 267 -0.66 -16.55 -3.41
N THR A 268 -0.93 -15.79 -4.47
CA THR A 268 -2.16 -15.98 -5.27
C THR A 268 -2.14 -17.31 -6.04
N ASN A 269 -3.30 -17.83 -6.42
CA ASN A 269 -3.41 -19.07 -7.22
C ASN A 269 -2.65 -19.03 -8.56
N TRP A 270 -2.21 -17.85 -9.02
CA TRP A 270 -1.44 -17.69 -10.24
C TRP A 270 0.08 -17.73 -10.03
N GLY A 271 0.55 -17.90 -8.79
CA GLY A 271 1.99 -17.85 -8.48
C GLY A 271 2.54 -16.43 -8.49
N SER A 272 1.79 -15.47 -7.95
CA SER A 272 2.23 -14.08 -7.77
C SER A 272 1.88 -13.61 -6.36
N HIS A 273 2.75 -12.80 -5.77
CA HIS A 273 2.54 -12.11 -4.50
C HIS A 273 2.92 -10.62 -4.63
N GLY A 274 2.68 -9.82 -3.60
CA GLY A 274 3.01 -8.40 -3.48
C GLY A 274 1.77 -7.53 -3.17
N ALA A 275 0.57 -8.10 -3.23
CA ALA A 275 -0.71 -7.44 -3.05
C ALA A 275 -1.45 -7.90 -1.78
N GLY A 276 -2.67 -7.40 -1.59
CA GLY A 276 -3.43 -7.56 -0.36
C GLY A 276 -4.43 -8.73 -0.37
N HIS A 277 -4.29 -9.72 -1.25
CA HIS A 277 -5.25 -10.82 -1.29
C HIS A 277 -5.13 -11.70 -0.02
N PRO A 278 -6.23 -12.28 0.51
CA PRO A 278 -6.15 -13.18 1.67
C PRO A 278 -5.17 -14.34 1.50
N SER A 279 -5.06 -14.91 0.30
CA SER A 279 -4.08 -15.97 0.03
C SER A 279 -2.62 -15.50 0.09
N GLU A 280 -2.36 -14.19 -0.02
CA GLU A 280 -1.04 -13.59 0.15
C GLU A 280 -0.81 -13.15 1.61
N THR A 281 -1.89 -12.75 2.28
CA THR A 281 -1.82 -12.08 3.60
C THR A 281 -2.00 -13.00 4.80
N LEU A 282 -2.55 -14.20 4.60
CA LEU A 282 -2.78 -15.19 5.65
C LEU A 282 -1.68 -16.26 5.65
N THR A 283 -0.74 -16.14 6.58
CA THR A 283 0.35 -17.11 6.77
C THR A 283 0.11 -17.99 8.00
N PRO A 284 0.56 -19.25 8.01
CA PRO A 284 0.40 -20.10 9.17
C PRO A 284 1.33 -19.65 10.30
N LEU A 285 0.92 -19.85 11.54
CA LEU A 285 1.76 -19.72 12.72
C LEU A 285 1.55 -20.90 13.66
N VAL A 286 2.62 -21.64 13.95
CA VAL A 286 2.64 -22.74 14.93
C VAL A 286 3.83 -22.53 15.85
N VAL A 287 3.59 -22.48 17.16
CA VAL A 287 4.62 -22.21 18.17
C VAL A 287 4.52 -23.26 19.27
N TRP A 288 5.64 -23.81 19.71
CA TRP A 288 5.69 -24.86 20.73
C TRP A 288 7.02 -24.86 21.50
N GLY A 289 7.10 -25.69 22.54
CA GLY A 289 8.30 -25.84 23.37
C GLY A 289 8.30 -24.96 24.63
N ALA A 290 9.48 -24.58 25.09
CA ALA A 290 9.69 -23.90 26.36
C ALA A 290 8.93 -22.56 26.44
N GLY A 291 8.09 -22.40 27.47
CA GLY A 291 7.35 -21.16 27.71
C GLY A 291 6.11 -20.94 26.84
N VAL A 292 5.71 -21.93 26.05
CA VAL A 292 4.57 -21.84 25.13
C VAL A 292 3.37 -22.61 25.67
N ASN A 293 2.15 -22.12 25.44
CA ASN A 293 0.93 -22.84 25.81
C ASN A 293 0.74 -24.08 24.93
N SER A 294 0.27 -25.16 25.56
CA SER A 294 -0.16 -26.37 24.87
C SER A 294 -1.51 -26.17 24.18
N ALA A 295 -1.89 -27.15 23.36
CA ALA A 295 -3.15 -27.14 22.63
C ALA A 295 -4.36 -26.98 23.58
N GLN A 296 -5.18 -25.95 23.35
CA GLN A 296 -6.37 -25.68 24.16
C GLN A 296 -7.63 -26.15 23.43
N THR A 297 -8.32 -27.13 24.00
CA THR A 297 -9.62 -27.57 23.49
C THR A 297 -10.69 -26.54 23.85
N VAL A 298 -11.56 -26.23 22.89
CA VAL A 298 -12.69 -25.29 23.07
C VAL A 298 -13.99 -25.93 22.59
N THR A 299 -15.05 -25.70 23.36
CA THR A 299 -16.42 -26.12 23.04
C THR A 299 -17.30 -24.95 22.62
N GLU A 300 -16.88 -23.72 22.94
CA GLU A 300 -17.59 -22.49 22.60
C GLU A 300 -17.24 -22.01 21.18
N PRO A 301 -18.19 -21.36 20.49
CA PRO A 301 -17.90 -20.69 19.22
C PRO A 301 -16.76 -19.68 19.36
N GLN A 302 -15.74 -19.81 18.52
CA GLN A 302 -14.59 -18.92 18.50
C GLN A 302 -14.91 -17.64 17.70
N PRO A 303 -14.20 -16.51 17.94
CA PRO A 303 -14.51 -15.20 17.34
C PRO A 303 -14.05 -15.06 15.87
N TYR A 304 -14.19 -16.11 15.06
CA TYR A 304 -13.79 -16.14 13.65
C TYR A 304 -14.99 -16.49 12.76
N GLU A 305 -15.37 -15.57 11.87
CA GLU A 305 -16.50 -15.71 10.94
C GLU A 305 -16.07 -16.10 9.51
N ASP A 306 -14.82 -16.52 9.33
CA ASP A 306 -14.20 -16.76 8.02
C ASP A 306 -14.45 -18.18 7.44
N GLY A 307 -15.00 -19.10 8.23
CA GLY A 307 -15.28 -20.49 7.83
C GLY A 307 -14.06 -21.43 7.83
N TYR A 308 -12.85 -20.90 8.05
CA TYR A 308 -11.62 -21.68 7.93
C TYR A 308 -11.48 -22.75 9.01
N LEU A 309 -12.00 -22.52 10.22
CA LEU A 309 -11.96 -23.52 11.29
C LEU A 309 -12.67 -24.82 10.89
N GLN A 310 -13.82 -24.72 10.22
CA GLN A 310 -14.61 -25.86 9.74
C GLN A 310 -13.93 -26.55 8.54
N ASP A 311 -13.31 -25.77 7.65
CA ASP A 311 -12.60 -26.29 6.49
C ASP A 311 -11.34 -27.06 6.90
N TRP A 312 -10.59 -26.52 7.87
CA TRP A 312 -9.35 -27.11 8.38
C TRP A 312 -9.58 -28.23 9.39
N LYS A 313 -10.83 -28.49 9.82
CA LYS A 313 -11.18 -29.48 10.85
C LYS A 313 -10.46 -29.23 12.18
N LEU A 314 -10.42 -27.97 12.60
CA LEU A 314 -9.74 -27.49 13.81
C LEU A 314 -10.67 -26.69 14.74
N GLU A 315 -11.97 -26.73 14.53
CA GLU A 315 -12.98 -25.98 15.29
C GLU A 315 -12.95 -26.25 16.81
N HIS A 316 -12.50 -27.45 17.19
CA HIS A 316 -12.37 -27.91 18.57
C HIS A 316 -11.09 -27.44 19.27
N LEU A 317 -10.17 -26.79 18.54
CA LEU A 317 -8.91 -26.26 19.08
C LEU A 317 -8.89 -24.75 18.96
N ARG A 318 -8.43 -24.08 20.02
CA ARG A 318 -8.35 -22.62 20.06
C ARG A 318 -7.38 -22.10 19.00
N ARG A 319 -7.88 -21.31 18.06
CA ARG A 319 -7.09 -20.53 17.09
C ARG A 319 -6.74 -19.18 17.69
N VAL A 320 -5.47 -18.78 17.58
CA VAL A 320 -4.97 -17.50 18.08
C VAL A 320 -4.29 -16.75 16.94
N ASP A 321 -5.01 -15.84 16.29
CA ASP A 321 -4.45 -15.03 15.22
C ASP A 321 -3.61 -13.87 15.76
N VAL A 322 -2.57 -13.49 15.02
CA VAL A 322 -1.66 -12.39 15.37
C VAL A 322 -1.37 -11.49 14.16
N SER A 323 -0.99 -10.24 14.40
CA SER A 323 -0.36 -9.45 13.35
C SER A 323 1.08 -9.94 13.18
N GLN A 324 1.63 -9.97 11.96
CA GLN A 324 2.97 -10.52 11.74
C GLN A 324 4.07 -9.86 12.61
N ALA A 325 3.95 -8.55 12.87
CA ALA A 325 4.85 -7.80 13.74
C ALA A 325 4.83 -8.27 15.22
N ASP A 326 3.77 -8.95 15.66
CA ASP A 326 3.59 -9.45 17.03
C ASP A 326 4.50 -10.67 17.32
N ILE A 327 5.06 -11.29 16.28
CA ILE A 327 5.96 -12.44 16.43
C ILE A 327 7.32 -12.00 17.00
N ALA A 328 7.82 -10.81 16.67
CA ALA A 328 9.05 -10.27 17.23
C ALA A 328 9.02 -10.13 18.77
N PRO A 329 8.02 -9.44 19.40
CA PRO A 329 7.95 -9.38 20.85
C PRO A 329 7.67 -10.74 21.50
N LEU A 330 6.98 -11.67 20.82
CA LEU A 330 6.84 -13.05 21.28
C LEU A 330 8.20 -13.75 21.39
N MET A 331 8.99 -13.73 20.31
CA MET A 331 10.33 -14.31 20.27
C MET A 331 11.24 -13.68 21.33
N ALA A 332 11.27 -12.35 21.40
CA ALA A 332 12.08 -11.62 22.38
C ALA A 332 11.74 -12.02 23.83
N SER A 333 10.44 -12.15 24.14
CA SER A 333 9.97 -12.54 25.48
C SER A 333 10.30 -13.99 25.82
N LEU A 334 10.27 -14.92 24.85
CA LEU A 334 10.56 -16.33 25.09
C LEU A 334 12.01 -16.57 25.52
N ILE A 335 12.97 -15.83 24.94
CA ILE A 335 14.40 -15.97 25.25
C ILE A 335 14.96 -14.85 26.14
N GLY A 336 14.17 -13.83 26.49
CA GLY A 336 14.57 -12.77 27.42
C GLY A 336 15.61 -11.81 26.86
N VAL A 337 15.46 -11.45 25.58
CA VAL A 337 16.21 -10.37 24.93
C VAL A 337 15.34 -9.11 24.84
N PRO A 338 15.91 -7.91 24.70
CA PRO A 338 15.13 -6.72 24.40
C PRO A 338 14.20 -6.90 23.19
N ILE A 339 13.02 -6.30 23.27
CA ILE A 339 12.13 -6.20 22.12
C ILE A 339 12.77 -5.19 21.17
N PRO A 340 12.87 -5.49 19.85
CA PRO A 340 13.53 -4.61 18.90
C PRO A 340 12.99 -3.18 18.98
N VAL A 341 13.88 -2.18 18.95
CA VAL A 341 13.50 -0.84 19.39
C VAL A 341 12.42 -0.18 18.54
N ASN A 342 12.32 -0.58 17.26
CA ASN A 342 11.32 -0.12 16.31
C ASN A 342 10.07 -1.00 16.23
N SER A 343 9.99 -2.06 17.04
CA SER A 343 8.85 -2.97 17.03
C SER A 343 7.55 -2.25 17.39
N VAL A 344 6.54 -2.39 16.55
CA VAL A 344 5.15 -1.96 16.78
C VAL A 344 4.24 -3.13 17.16
N GLY A 345 4.82 -4.33 17.29
CA GLY A 345 4.12 -5.55 17.65
C GLY A 345 3.57 -5.53 19.07
N VAL A 346 2.44 -6.19 19.26
CA VAL A 346 1.78 -6.39 20.55
C VAL A 346 2.04 -7.81 21.01
N LEU A 347 2.59 -7.99 22.22
CA LEU A 347 2.89 -9.31 22.76
C LEU A 347 1.65 -10.22 22.80
N PRO A 348 1.61 -11.35 22.06
CA PRO A 348 0.45 -12.23 22.02
C PRO A 348 0.43 -13.17 23.23
N LEU A 349 -0.12 -12.68 24.34
CA LEU A 349 -0.22 -13.43 25.61
C LEU A 349 -0.79 -14.85 25.53
N PRO A 350 -1.77 -15.17 24.67
CA PRO A 350 -2.30 -16.54 24.60
C PRO A 350 -1.27 -17.57 24.13
N TYR A 351 -0.14 -17.16 23.54
CA TYR A 351 0.96 -18.05 23.23
C TYR A 351 1.85 -18.37 24.43
N LEU A 352 1.87 -17.52 25.47
CA LEU A 352 2.79 -17.66 26.61
C LEU A 352 2.21 -18.55 27.72
N ASN A 353 2.96 -19.57 28.10
CA ASN A 353 2.75 -20.39 29.29
C ASN A 353 3.76 -20.04 30.38
N ASN A 354 3.47 -18.99 31.13
CA ASN A 354 4.29 -18.52 32.24
C ASN A 354 3.40 -17.85 33.30
N SER A 355 3.99 -17.52 34.45
CA SER A 355 3.30 -16.82 35.54
C SER A 355 2.65 -15.50 35.09
N ASP A 356 1.57 -15.11 35.75
CA ASP A 356 0.90 -13.84 35.48
C ASP A 356 1.83 -12.64 35.71
N LEU A 357 2.76 -12.74 36.65
CA LEU A 357 3.81 -11.74 36.89
C LEU A 357 4.71 -11.58 35.66
N PHE A 358 5.20 -12.70 35.10
CA PHE A 358 6.01 -12.67 33.89
C PHE A 358 5.25 -12.04 32.72
N LYS A 359 4.01 -12.46 32.48
CA LYS A 359 3.16 -11.90 31.43
C LYS A 359 2.95 -10.39 31.60
N ALA A 360 2.67 -9.93 32.82
CA ALA A 360 2.47 -8.53 33.11
C ALA A 360 3.75 -7.69 32.89
N GLU A 361 4.91 -8.19 33.32
CA GLU A 361 6.19 -7.51 33.09
C GLU A 361 6.54 -7.46 31.60
N SER A 362 6.37 -8.56 30.85
CA SER A 362 6.59 -8.56 29.41
C SER A 362 5.69 -7.58 28.66
N MET A 363 4.40 -7.50 29.02
CA MET A 363 3.48 -6.50 28.45
C MET A 363 3.90 -5.08 28.78
N TYR A 364 4.33 -4.83 30.02
CA TYR A 364 4.79 -3.53 30.44
C TYR A 364 6.03 -3.10 29.66
N THR A 365 7.03 -3.99 29.53
CA THR A 365 8.24 -3.74 28.72
C THR A 365 7.89 -3.47 27.26
N ASN A 366 7.00 -4.26 26.65
CA ASN A 366 6.51 -4.01 25.28
C ASN A 366 5.85 -2.63 25.15
N ALA A 367 5.02 -2.23 26.11
CA ALA A 367 4.37 -0.92 26.12
C ALA A 367 5.36 0.24 26.29
N ILE A 368 6.39 0.09 27.14
CA ILE A 368 7.45 1.10 27.28
C ILE A 368 8.25 1.24 25.99
N GLN A 369 8.58 0.13 25.30
CA GLN A 369 9.29 0.17 24.02
C GLN A 369 8.54 1.00 22.96
N VAL A 370 7.23 0.79 22.84
CA VAL A 370 6.36 1.58 21.93
C VAL A 370 6.25 3.04 22.40
N LEU A 371 6.24 3.29 23.71
CA LEU A 371 6.21 4.65 24.26
C LEU A 371 7.50 5.42 23.94
N GLU A 372 8.67 4.80 23.97
CA GLU A 372 9.93 5.45 23.59
C GLU A 372 9.95 5.89 22.12
N GLN A 373 9.39 5.08 21.21
CA GLN A 373 9.20 5.47 19.81
C GLN A 373 8.35 6.73 19.69
N PHE A 374 7.24 6.77 20.43
CA PHE A 374 6.36 7.94 20.46
C PHE A 374 7.06 9.19 21.00
N LYS A 375 7.86 9.08 22.07
CA LYS A 375 8.62 10.19 22.63
C LYS A 375 9.60 10.77 21.61
N MET A 376 10.36 9.91 20.93
CA MET A 376 11.32 10.33 19.91
C MET A 376 10.63 10.99 18.71
N LYS A 377 9.57 10.37 18.15
CA LYS A 377 8.80 10.97 17.04
C LYS A 377 8.16 12.31 17.45
N MET A 378 7.67 12.44 18.69
CA MET A 378 7.11 13.71 19.19
C MET A 378 8.19 14.79 19.24
N ALA A 379 9.38 14.49 19.77
CA ALA A 379 10.49 15.42 19.85
C ALA A 379 10.92 15.88 18.45
N GLN A 380 11.14 14.93 17.53
CA GLN A 380 11.45 15.22 16.13
C GLN A 380 10.39 16.09 15.47
N LYS A 381 9.09 15.78 15.67
CA LYS A 381 8.01 16.58 15.09
C LYS A 381 7.94 17.99 15.67
N LYS A 382 8.21 18.14 16.97
CA LYS A 382 8.27 19.44 17.65
C LYS A 382 9.42 20.30 17.14
N GLU A 383 10.58 19.72 16.87
CA GLU A 383 11.76 20.43 16.33
C GLU A 383 11.58 20.83 14.86
N THR A 384 10.91 20.00 14.07
CA THR A 384 10.72 20.22 12.63
C THR A 384 9.45 21.01 12.28
N THR A 385 8.56 21.27 13.25
CA THR A 385 7.33 22.05 13.06
C THR A 385 7.48 23.44 13.67
N LEU A 386 6.92 24.47 13.04
CA LEU A 386 6.83 25.80 13.63
C LEU A 386 6.10 25.72 14.98
N SER A 387 6.69 26.31 16.02
CA SER A 387 6.27 26.12 17.42
C SER A 387 4.80 26.44 17.70
N PHE A 388 4.21 27.40 16.97
CA PHE A 388 2.80 27.79 17.10
C PHE A 388 1.81 26.86 16.36
N LEU A 389 2.30 25.98 15.48
CA LEU A 389 1.50 24.97 14.77
C LEU A 389 1.58 23.60 15.43
N PHE A 390 2.57 23.37 16.30
CA PHE A 390 2.70 22.11 17.01
C PHE A 390 1.67 22.00 18.14
N THR A 391 0.82 20.98 18.05
CA THR A 391 -0.09 20.60 19.14
C THR A 391 0.22 19.16 19.57
N PRO A 392 0.56 18.92 20.85
CA PRO A 392 0.85 17.57 21.32
C PRO A 392 -0.42 16.72 21.33
N TYR A 393 -0.28 15.42 21.08
CA TYR A 393 -1.40 14.48 21.13
C TYR A 393 -1.84 14.22 22.58
N GLN A 394 -2.89 14.94 23.01
CA GLN A 394 -3.31 15.05 24.41
C GLN A 394 -3.46 13.71 25.14
N SER A 395 -4.04 12.69 24.49
CA SER A 395 -4.31 11.39 25.14
C SER A 395 -3.05 10.66 25.60
N ILE A 396 -1.96 10.73 24.83
CA ILE A 396 -0.69 10.07 25.20
C ILE A 396 0.21 11.01 25.99
N SER A 397 0.12 12.34 25.77
CA SER A 397 0.79 13.33 26.62
C SER A 397 0.34 13.25 28.09
N LEU A 398 -0.92 12.88 28.33
CA LEU A 398 -1.42 12.59 29.67
C LEU A 398 -0.71 11.36 30.28
N ILE A 399 -0.58 10.26 29.53
CA ILE A 399 0.12 9.05 29.97
C ILE A 399 1.60 9.36 30.24
N TYR A 400 2.26 10.11 29.35
CA TYR A 400 3.63 10.60 29.54
C TYR A 400 3.78 11.41 30.84
N SER A 401 2.83 12.30 31.13
CA SER A 401 2.84 13.08 32.36
C SER A 401 2.59 12.25 33.64
N ILE A 402 1.99 11.06 33.49
CA ILE A 402 1.73 10.13 34.59
C ILE A 402 2.94 9.22 34.82
N THR A 403 3.59 8.72 33.76
CA THR A 403 4.75 7.81 33.85
C THR A 403 6.05 8.53 34.22
N CYS A 404 6.21 9.82 33.90
CA CYS A 404 7.39 10.61 34.25
C CYS A 404 7.28 11.40 35.57
N LYS A 405 6.20 11.24 36.34
CA LYS A 405 6.06 11.91 37.64
C LYS A 405 6.52 11.01 38.79
N PRO A 406 7.51 11.43 39.61
CA PRO A 406 7.55 11.00 41.00
C PRO A 406 6.24 11.43 41.65
N SER A 407 5.74 10.60 42.57
CA SER A 407 4.49 10.81 43.29
C SER A 407 4.49 12.14 44.06
N THR A 408 4.05 13.23 43.43
CA THR A 408 3.44 14.42 44.04
C THR A 408 2.98 15.43 42.98
N ASP A 409 1.86 16.09 43.29
CA ASP A 409 1.34 17.34 42.70
C ASP A 409 0.39 17.26 41.49
N LYS A 410 -0.88 17.10 41.87
CA LYS A 410 -2.07 17.75 41.28
C LYS A 410 -2.03 19.24 41.66
N TYR A 411 -1.98 20.20 40.73
CA TYR A 411 -2.53 21.58 40.90
C TYR A 411 -2.35 22.55 39.68
N TRP A 412 -2.15 22.08 38.44
CA TRP A 412 -1.78 22.99 37.32
C TRP A 412 -2.66 22.93 36.06
N ALA A 413 -3.99 22.82 36.18
CA ALA A 413 -4.84 22.79 34.98
C ALA A 413 -6.26 23.34 35.20
N HIS A 414 -6.41 24.66 35.42
CA HIS A 414 -7.75 25.26 35.40
C HIS A 414 -7.92 26.64 34.74
N ASN A 415 -6.86 27.40 34.43
CA ASN A 415 -7.04 28.81 34.00
C ASN A 415 -6.76 29.16 32.54
N ASN A 416 -6.46 28.22 31.64
CA ASN A 416 -6.14 28.54 30.23
C ASN A 416 -7.15 28.02 29.17
N LEU A 417 -8.31 27.48 29.58
CA LEU A 417 -9.32 26.96 28.65
C LEU A 417 -10.37 27.99 28.20
N TYR A 418 -10.49 29.13 28.89
CA TYR A 418 -11.55 30.11 28.62
C TYR A 418 -11.24 31.06 27.43
N THR A 419 -9.94 31.29 27.15
CA THR A 419 -9.50 32.19 26.06
C THR A 419 -9.48 31.49 24.70
N VAL A 420 -9.24 30.18 24.67
CA VAL A 420 -9.25 29.35 23.44
C VAL A 420 -10.68 29.15 22.93
N TYR A 421 -11.66 29.04 23.83
CA TYR A 421 -13.08 28.91 23.49
C TYR A 421 -13.65 30.13 22.74
N LYS A 422 -13.14 31.33 23.02
CA LYS A 422 -13.67 32.59 22.46
C LYS A 422 -13.20 32.88 21.03
N VAL A 423 -12.02 32.37 20.65
CA VAL A 423 -11.45 32.52 19.29
C VAL A 423 -12.05 31.49 18.32
N MET A 424 -12.49 30.34 18.82
CA MET A 424 -13.12 29.29 17.99
C MET A 424 -14.54 29.63 17.52
N ASN A 425 -15.21 30.64 18.10
CA ASN A 425 -16.63 30.87 17.90
C ASN A 425 -16.97 31.90 16.79
N SER A 426 -15.98 32.56 16.19
CA SER A 426 -16.19 33.62 15.19
C SER A 426 -16.15 33.16 13.71
N MET A 427 -16.05 31.85 13.43
CA MET A 427 -16.05 31.31 12.05
C MET A 427 -17.24 30.38 11.71
N ASN A 428 -18.30 30.37 12.51
CA ASN A 428 -19.24 29.25 12.51
C ASN A 428 -20.21 29.11 11.32
N LEU A 429 -20.31 30.05 10.38
CA LEU A 429 -21.24 29.88 9.25
C LEU A 429 -20.59 29.23 8.01
N LEU A 430 -19.32 29.57 7.74
CA LEU A 430 -18.56 28.98 6.63
C LEU A 430 -17.97 27.61 7.04
N THR A 431 -17.50 27.49 8.30
CA THR A 431 -16.91 26.25 8.84
C THR A 431 -17.94 25.15 9.07
N LEU A 432 -19.22 25.49 9.31
CA LEU A 432 -20.31 24.53 9.47
C LEU A 432 -20.85 24.01 8.12
N MET A 433 -20.87 24.87 7.09
CA MET A 433 -21.15 24.42 5.71
C MET A 433 -20.01 23.56 5.17
N THR A 434 -18.74 23.92 5.41
CA THR A 434 -17.58 23.10 4.96
C THR A 434 -17.39 21.82 5.77
N ARG A 435 -17.74 21.77 7.06
CA ARG A 435 -17.69 20.52 7.88
C ARG A 435 -18.59 19.42 7.35
N ASN A 436 -19.82 19.77 6.95
CA ASN A 436 -20.80 18.78 6.46
C ASN A 436 -20.57 18.42 4.99
N LEU A 437 -20.04 19.34 4.17
CA LEU A 437 -19.70 19.06 2.77
C LEU A 437 -18.37 18.31 2.59
N CYS A 438 -17.35 18.55 3.44
CA CYS A 438 -16.03 17.90 3.30
C CYS A 438 -15.91 16.54 3.99
N CYS A 439 -16.84 16.18 4.88
CA CYS A 439 -16.78 14.90 5.60
C CYS A 439 -16.72 13.68 4.66
N PRO A 440 -17.53 13.57 3.59
CA PRO A 440 -17.43 12.44 2.65
C PRO A 440 -16.09 12.38 1.90
N GLN A 441 -15.49 13.54 1.61
CA GLN A 441 -14.18 13.64 0.94
C GLN A 441 -13.07 13.14 1.86
N VAL A 442 -13.09 13.52 3.13
CA VAL A 442 -12.13 13.03 4.13
C VAL A 442 -12.31 11.53 4.35
N VAL A 443 -13.55 11.03 4.44
CA VAL A 443 -13.82 9.60 4.59
C VAL A 443 -13.37 8.81 3.35
N SER A 444 -13.36 9.41 2.15
CA SER A 444 -12.90 8.74 0.93
C SER A 444 -11.41 8.35 0.93
N PHE A 445 -10.58 9.00 1.75
CA PHE A 445 -9.19 8.58 1.98
C PHE A 445 -9.10 7.24 2.74
N PHE A 446 -10.16 6.84 3.45
CA PHE A 446 -10.25 5.58 4.18
C PHE A 446 -11.13 4.56 3.47
N TYR A 447 -12.22 5.01 2.84
CA TYR A 447 -13.19 4.20 2.13
C TYR A 447 -13.48 4.80 0.76
N ARG A 448 -12.77 4.34 -0.27
CA ARG A 448 -12.97 4.79 -1.66
C ARG A 448 -14.43 4.71 -2.13
N THR A 449 -15.23 3.78 -1.59
CA THR A 449 -16.66 3.64 -1.88
C THR A 449 -17.48 4.88 -1.52
N MET A 450 -16.97 5.78 -0.67
CA MET A 450 -17.60 7.08 -0.42
C MET A 450 -17.56 8.01 -1.64
N LEU A 451 -16.61 7.84 -2.56
CA LEU A 451 -16.58 8.58 -3.83
C LEU A 451 -17.78 8.21 -4.70
N THR A 452 -18.22 6.94 -4.69
CA THR A 452 -19.45 6.50 -5.35
C THR A 452 -20.66 7.25 -4.81
N VAL A 453 -20.78 7.36 -3.48
CA VAL A 453 -21.87 8.11 -2.84
C VAL A 453 -21.82 9.59 -3.23
N GLY A 454 -20.62 10.19 -3.20
CA GLY A 454 -20.42 11.58 -3.62
C GLY A 454 -20.80 11.82 -5.08
N LEU A 455 -20.39 10.95 -6.00
CA LEU A 455 -20.71 11.03 -7.43
C LEU A 455 -22.21 10.83 -7.69
N ALA A 456 -22.86 9.93 -6.96
CA ALA A 456 -24.32 9.74 -7.04
C ALA A 456 -25.06 11.01 -6.60
N VAL A 457 -24.64 11.67 -5.51
CA VAL A 457 -25.22 12.95 -5.08
C VAL A 457 -24.98 14.05 -6.12
N LEU A 458 -23.76 14.16 -6.65
CA LEU A 458 -23.42 15.15 -7.67
C LEU A 458 -24.18 14.96 -8.98
N SER A 459 -24.54 13.72 -9.34
CA SER A 459 -25.33 13.42 -10.53
C SER A 459 -26.68 14.16 -10.53
N LEU A 460 -27.25 14.42 -9.35
CA LEU A 460 -28.55 15.05 -9.16
C LEU A 460 -28.52 16.59 -9.27
N TRP A 461 -27.34 17.21 -9.29
CA TRP A 461 -27.18 18.67 -9.28
C TRP A 461 -27.99 19.40 -10.37
N PRO A 462 -28.00 18.97 -11.66
CA PRO A 462 -28.74 19.69 -12.70
C PRO A 462 -30.26 19.71 -12.47
N PHE A 463 -30.80 18.71 -11.78
CA PHE A 463 -32.22 18.62 -11.44
C PHE A 463 -32.56 19.53 -10.26
N LEU A 464 -31.70 19.53 -9.23
CA LEU A 464 -31.89 20.35 -8.02
C LEU A 464 -31.69 21.85 -8.28
N SER A 465 -30.83 22.21 -9.23
CA SER A 465 -30.52 23.59 -9.58
C SER A 465 -31.44 24.18 -10.65
N GLY A 466 -32.37 23.40 -11.22
CA GLY A 466 -33.25 23.84 -12.30
C GLY A 466 -32.60 23.93 -13.69
N VAL A 467 -31.29 23.65 -13.80
CA VAL A 467 -30.52 23.67 -15.07
C VAL A 467 -31.06 22.65 -16.08
N PHE A 468 -31.68 21.56 -15.60
CA PHE A 468 -32.36 20.58 -16.45
C PHE A 468 -33.44 21.22 -17.35
N GLY A 469 -34.12 22.26 -16.88
CA GLY A 469 -35.11 22.99 -17.69
C GLY A 469 -34.52 23.72 -18.89
N ILE A 470 -33.24 24.11 -18.80
CA ILE A 470 -32.51 24.89 -19.81
C ILE A 470 -31.74 23.97 -20.76
N ALA A 471 -31.01 22.98 -20.23
CA ALA A 471 -30.09 22.14 -20.99
C ALA A 471 -30.35 20.65 -20.76
N LYS A 472 -31.49 20.14 -21.23
CA LYS A 472 -31.96 18.75 -21.01
C LYS A 472 -30.94 17.68 -21.40
N TYR A 473 -30.46 17.70 -22.64
CA TYR A 473 -29.54 16.67 -23.16
C TYR A 473 -28.19 16.66 -22.43
N ARG A 474 -27.65 17.85 -22.14
CA ARG A 474 -26.37 17.99 -21.42
C ARG A 474 -26.53 17.53 -19.96
N SER A 475 -27.65 17.87 -19.32
CA SER A 475 -27.97 17.44 -17.95
C SER A 475 -28.12 15.92 -17.82
N LEU A 476 -28.75 15.26 -18.79
CA LEU A 476 -28.81 13.80 -18.84
C LEU A 476 -27.41 13.19 -19.05
N SER A 477 -26.61 13.78 -19.93
CA SER A 477 -25.23 13.33 -20.14
C SER A 477 -24.39 13.44 -18.86
N TRP A 478 -24.53 14.53 -18.09
CA TRP A 478 -23.90 14.70 -16.78
C TRP A 478 -24.32 13.60 -15.81
N PHE A 479 -25.63 13.37 -15.68
CA PHE A 479 -26.19 12.37 -14.77
C PHE A 479 -25.59 10.99 -15.02
N PHE A 480 -25.65 10.50 -16.27
CA PHE A 480 -25.10 9.18 -16.62
C PHE A 480 -23.58 9.10 -16.49
N SER A 481 -22.85 10.17 -16.82
CA SER A 481 -21.39 10.20 -16.71
C SER A 481 -20.93 10.15 -15.25
N CYS A 482 -21.62 10.85 -14.35
CA CYS A 482 -21.36 10.76 -12.91
C CYS A 482 -21.63 9.34 -12.38
N LEU A 483 -22.74 8.72 -12.79
CA LEU A 483 -23.08 7.35 -12.36
C LEU A 483 -22.08 6.32 -12.90
N PHE A 484 -21.61 6.48 -14.14
CA PHE A 484 -20.59 5.58 -14.69
C PHE A 484 -19.25 5.73 -13.96
N LEU A 485 -18.83 6.96 -13.63
CA LEU A 485 -17.66 7.18 -12.78
C LEU A 485 -17.82 6.61 -11.37
N ALA A 486 -19.06 6.56 -10.85
CA ALA A 486 -19.34 6.03 -9.53
C ALA A 486 -19.09 4.51 -9.41
N LEU A 487 -18.95 3.80 -10.53
CA LEU A 487 -18.62 2.37 -10.56
C LEU A 487 -17.15 2.12 -10.19
N PHE A 488 -16.22 2.96 -10.63
CA PHE A 488 -14.77 2.70 -10.46
C PHE A 488 -14.33 2.58 -8.99
N PRO A 489 -14.80 3.41 -8.04
CA PRO A 489 -14.44 3.24 -6.64
C PRO A 489 -14.97 1.94 -6.01
N LEU A 490 -15.92 1.25 -6.65
CA LEU A 490 -16.41 -0.06 -6.23
C LEU A 490 -15.59 -1.21 -6.83
N MET A 491 -15.00 -1.02 -8.02
CA MET A 491 -14.24 -2.03 -8.76
C MET A 491 -12.94 -2.40 -8.05
N PRO A 492 -12.55 -3.69 -7.93
CA PRO A 492 -11.34 -4.10 -7.20
C PRO A 492 -10.09 -3.35 -7.70
N VAL A 493 -9.20 -2.97 -6.76
CA VAL A 493 -7.95 -2.23 -7.05
C VAL A 493 -6.98 -3.07 -7.88
N VAL A 494 -6.92 -4.37 -7.56
CA VAL A 494 -6.05 -5.36 -8.20
C VAL A 494 -6.93 -6.56 -8.52
N GLY A 495 -7.12 -6.85 -9.80
CA GLY A 495 -8.03 -7.89 -10.26
C GLY A 495 -7.91 -8.07 -11.77
N ARG A 496 -7.38 -9.24 -12.17
CA ARG A 496 -6.94 -9.59 -13.53
C ARG A 496 -8.05 -10.27 -14.32
N ASP A 497 -9.13 -9.56 -14.65
CA ASP A 497 -10.09 -10.06 -15.63
C ASP A 497 -10.12 -9.15 -16.87
N ASP A 498 -9.87 -9.78 -18.02
CA ASP A 498 -9.93 -9.24 -19.39
C ASP A 498 -9.16 -7.93 -19.67
N ILE A 499 -7.88 -7.94 -19.30
CA ILE A 499 -6.85 -6.90 -19.55
C ILE A 499 -6.97 -6.27 -20.95
N CYS A 500 -7.15 -7.13 -21.95
CA CYS A 500 -7.08 -6.78 -23.37
C CYS A 500 -8.38 -6.15 -23.89
N PHE A 501 -9.53 -6.63 -23.42
CA PHE A 501 -10.83 -6.19 -23.92
C PHE A 501 -11.17 -4.80 -23.41
N LEU A 502 -10.99 -4.55 -22.11
CA LEU A 502 -11.33 -3.27 -21.49
C LEU A 502 -10.43 -2.13 -21.99
N SER A 503 -9.15 -2.40 -22.20
CA SER A 503 -8.20 -1.46 -22.82
C SER A 503 -8.59 -1.12 -24.27
N ALA A 504 -9.03 -2.10 -25.04
CA ALA A 504 -9.55 -1.87 -26.39
C ALA A 504 -10.85 -1.03 -26.37
N CYS A 505 -11.77 -1.32 -25.44
CA CYS A 505 -12.99 -0.53 -25.24
C CYS A 505 -12.68 0.93 -24.87
N ALA A 506 -11.67 1.16 -24.02
CA ALA A 506 -11.22 2.51 -23.66
C ALA A 506 -10.65 3.26 -24.87
N GLY A 507 -9.85 2.60 -25.71
CA GLY A 507 -9.39 3.14 -26.98
C GLY A 507 -10.56 3.53 -27.90
N LEU A 508 -11.53 2.64 -28.09
CA LEU A 508 -12.73 2.90 -28.90
C LEU A 508 -13.56 4.07 -28.38
N LEU A 509 -13.77 4.16 -27.06
CA LEU A 509 -14.49 5.26 -26.42
C LEU A 509 -13.76 6.60 -26.65
N THR A 510 -12.43 6.60 -26.58
CA THR A 510 -11.59 7.78 -26.84
C THR A 510 -11.69 8.23 -28.31
N LEU A 511 -11.71 7.28 -29.25
CA LEU A 511 -11.90 7.58 -30.66
C LEU A 511 -13.30 8.13 -30.93
N PHE A 512 -14.33 7.52 -30.36
CA PHE A 512 -15.71 7.98 -30.48
C PHE A 512 -15.89 9.41 -29.97
N THR A 513 -15.40 9.70 -28.76
CA THR A 513 -15.46 11.05 -28.17
C THR A 513 -14.70 12.07 -29.03
N SER A 514 -13.56 11.69 -29.61
CA SER A 514 -12.79 12.53 -30.53
C SER A 514 -13.54 12.83 -31.83
N VAL A 515 -14.24 11.86 -32.41
CA VAL A 515 -15.08 12.08 -33.60
C VAL A 515 -16.24 13.03 -33.30
N CYS A 516 -16.97 12.81 -32.19
CA CYS A 516 -18.06 13.70 -31.76
C CYS A 516 -17.58 15.13 -31.57
N TYR A 517 -16.38 15.27 -31.02
CA TYR A 517 -15.72 16.54 -30.79
C TYR A 517 -15.38 17.28 -32.09
N LEU A 518 -14.77 16.57 -33.05
CA LEU A 518 -14.44 17.12 -34.36
C LEU A 518 -15.69 17.51 -35.14
N TRP A 519 -16.74 16.69 -35.08
CA TRP A 519 -18.04 16.96 -35.70
C TRP A 519 -18.66 18.25 -35.17
N SER A 520 -18.55 18.51 -33.86
CA SER A 520 -19.10 19.72 -33.24
C SER A 520 -18.34 21.00 -33.61
N SER A 521 -17.12 20.91 -34.16
CA SER A 521 -16.27 22.07 -34.45
C SER A 521 -16.34 22.44 -35.94
N GLN A 522 -17.24 23.37 -36.28
CA GLN A 522 -17.59 23.77 -37.66
C GLN A 522 -16.51 24.57 -38.42
N ARG A 523 -15.31 24.82 -37.85
CA ARG A 523 -14.25 25.63 -38.50
C ARG A 523 -12.85 25.06 -38.27
N GLN A 524 -12.42 24.15 -39.13
CA GLN A 524 -11.09 23.52 -39.07
C GLN A 524 -10.28 23.72 -40.34
N THR A 525 -8.96 23.86 -40.19
CA THR A 525 -8.02 23.87 -41.32
C THR A 525 -7.62 22.43 -41.68
N PRO A 526 -7.34 22.12 -42.97
CA PRO A 526 -7.00 20.76 -43.41
C PRO A 526 -5.79 20.15 -42.66
N LEU A 527 -4.79 20.97 -42.33
CA LEU A 527 -3.60 20.56 -41.59
C LEU A 527 -3.93 20.09 -40.16
N LEU A 528 -4.88 20.76 -39.50
CA LEU A 528 -5.29 20.42 -38.13
C LEU A 528 -6.03 19.08 -38.07
N ILE A 529 -6.88 18.83 -39.06
CA ILE A 529 -7.59 17.55 -39.24
C ILE A 529 -6.60 16.42 -39.46
N LEU A 530 -5.57 16.63 -40.29
CA LEU A 530 -4.53 15.63 -40.53
C LEU A 530 -3.77 15.25 -39.25
N CYS A 531 -3.33 16.24 -38.48
CA CYS A 531 -2.63 15.99 -37.20
C CYS A 531 -3.51 15.23 -36.19
N GLN A 532 -4.80 15.58 -36.09
CA GLN A 532 -5.74 14.91 -35.18
C GLN A 532 -6.03 13.48 -35.62
N ASN A 533 -6.20 13.23 -36.92
CA ASN A 533 -6.37 11.88 -37.46
C ASN A 533 -5.14 11.00 -37.19
N GLN A 534 -3.93 11.56 -37.28
CA GLN A 534 -2.71 10.84 -36.94
C GLN A 534 -2.64 10.50 -35.43
N GLN A 535 -3.03 11.41 -34.55
CA GLN A 535 -3.12 11.14 -33.11
C GLN A 535 -4.17 10.07 -32.78
N MET A 536 -5.32 10.09 -33.47
CA MET A 536 -6.35 9.06 -33.33
C MET A 536 -5.86 7.69 -33.79
N LEU A 537 -5.13 7.61 -34.90
CA LEU A 537 -4.50 6.36 -35.35
C LEU A 537 -3.49 5.84 -34.31
N HIS A 538 -2.73 6.74 -33.70
CA HIS A 538 -1.79 6.40 -32.62
C HIS A 538 -2.49 5.82 -31.39
N VAL A 539 -3.64 6.38 -30.98
CA VAL A 539 -4.48 5.82 -29.90
C VAL A 539 -4.96 4.42 -30.26
N ALA A 540 -5.43 4.19 -31.49
CA ALA A 540 -5.86 2.86 -31.94
C ALA A 540 -4.72 1.82 -31.87
N MET A 541 -3.50 2.22 -32.25
CA MET A 541 -2.31 1.38 -32.10
C MET A 541 -2.03 1.05 -30.63
N CYS A 542 -2.03 2.07 -29.75
CA CYS A 542 -1.75 1.89 -28.32
C CYS A 542 -2.85 1.07 -27.60
N ALA A 543 -4.08 1.05 -28.10
CA ALA A 543 -5.14 0.18 -27.60
C ALA A 543 -4.92 -1.31 -27.95
N TYR A 544 -4.13 -1.59 -29.00
CA TYR A 544 -3.86 -2.96 -29.47
C TYR A 544 -2.56 -3.55 -28.92
N VAL A 545 -1.54 -2.72 -28.66
CA VAL A 545 -0.22 -3.14 -28.15
C VAL A 545 -0.30 -3.99 -26.86
N PRO A 546 -1.11 -3.65 -25.84
CA PRO A 546 -1.23 -4.47 -24.63
C PRO A 546 -1.67 -5.91 -24.94
N SER A 547 -2.63 -6.08 -25.87
CA SER A 547 -3.13 -7.39 -26.28
C SER A 547 -2.04 -8.23 -26.98
N LEU A 548 -1.24 -7.60 -27.83
CA LEU A 548 -0.09 -8.25 -28.47
C LEU A 548 0.97 -8.67 -27.45
N THR A 549 1.31 -7.77 -26.53
CA THR A 549 2.28 -8.04 -25.46
C THR A 549 1.81 -9.19 -24.59
N HIS A 550 0.54 -9.17 -24.15
CA HIS A 550 -0.04 -10.22 -23.34
C HIS A 550 -0.01 -11.59 -24.05
N SER A 551 -0.41 -11.65 -25.32
CA SER A 551 -0.38 -12.89 -26.11
C SER A 551 1.04 -13.45 -26.27
N SER A 552 2.05 -12.59 -26.46
CA SER A 552 3.44 -13.03 -26.63
C SER A 552 4.02 -13.57 -25.32
N LEU A 553 3.71 -12.93 -24.19
CA LEU A 553 4.11 -13.39 -22.86
C LEU A 553 3.43 -14.72 -22.48
N GLN A 554 2.14 -14.89 -22.78
CA GLN A 554 1.45 -16.17 -22.58
C GLN A 554 2.09 -17.32 -23.37
N GLN A 555 2.60 -17.03 -24.57
CA GLN A 555 3.30 -18.00 -25.42
C GLN A 555 4.78 -18.18 -25.05
N LYS A 556 5.25 -17.56 -23.95
CA LYS A 556 6.66 -17.59 -23.49
C LYS A 556 7.67 -17.08 -24.54
N GLN A 557 7.26 -16.20 -25.45
CA GLN A 557 8.13 -15.62 -26.48
C GLN A 557 8.88 -14.36 -26.01
N GLY A 558 8.61 -13.88 -24.79
CA GLY A 558 9.19 -12.66 -24.24
C GLY A 558 8.48 -11.39 -24.72
N LEU A 559 9.08 -10.22 -24.47
CA LEU A 559 8.53 -8.92 -24.87
C LEU A 559 8.94 -8.60 -26.32
N PRO A 560 8.00 -8.42 -27.27
CA PRO A 560 8.34 -8.04 -28.63
C PRO A 560 9.02 -6.66 -28.71
N LEU A 561 10.17 -6.58 -29.38
CA LEU A 561 10.94 -5.34 -29.54
C LEU A 561 10.11 -4.20 -30.15
N PHE A 562 9.25 -4.50 -31.12
CA PHE A 562 8.40 -3.50 -31.77
C PHE A 562 7.41 -2.87 -30.79
N ASN A 563 6.80 -3.66 -29.90
CA ASN A 563 5.91 -3.16 -28.86
C ASN A 563 6.68 -2.27 -27.88
N GLN A 564 7.88 -2.68 -27.50
CA GLN A 564 8.75 -1.89 -26.61
C GLN A 564 9.10 -0.52 -27.22
N ILE A 565 9.46 -0.47 -28.51
CA ILE A 565 9.76 0.78 -29.22
C ILE A 565 8.53 1.69 -29.25
N ILE A 566 7.36 1.16 -29.59
CA ILE A 566 6.11 1.95 -29.59
C ILE A 566 5.84 2.51 -28.19
N SER A 567 5.99 1.71 -27.15
CA SER A 567 5.70 2.14 -25.78
C SER A 567 6.58 3.30 -25.33
N TRP A 568 7.90 3.16 -25.50
CA TRP A 568 8.86 4.21 -25.13
C TRP A 568 8.71 5.48 -25.98
N ALA A 569 8.50 5.33 -27.28
CA ALA A 569 8.28 6.48 -28.16
C ALA A 569 6.97 7.22 -27.82
N THR A 570 5.92 6.48 -27.47
CA THR A 570 4.63 7.06 -27.05
C THR A 570 4.76 7.83 -25.74
N LEU A 571 5.49 7.27 -24.76
CA LEU A 571 5.76 7.94 -23.49
C LEU A 571 6.48 9.28 -23.71
N ALA A 572 7.57 9.28 -24.48
CA ALA A 572 8.36 10.50 -24.75
C ALA A 572 7.56 11.56 -25.54
N SER A 573 6.76 11.14 -26.52
CA SER A 573 5.99 12.04 -27.38
C SER A 573 4.74 12.62 -26.70
N SER A 574 4.21 11.97 -25.66
CA SER A 574 2.96 12.37 -24.98
C SER A 574 2.97 13.79 -24.41
N MET A 575 4.14 14.30 -24.00
CA MET A 575 4.32 15.66 -23.47
C MET A 575 4.63 16.69 -24.57
N LEU A 576 5.23 16.26 -25.69
CA LEU A 576 5.71 17.15 -26.75
C LEU A 576 4.62 17.49 -27.75
N VAL A 577 3.83 16.49 -28.17
CA VAL A 577 2.79 16.67 -29.19
C VAL A 577 1.75 17.73 -28.81
N PRO A 578 1.26 17.77 -27.54
CA PRO A 578 0.32 18.82 -27.13
C PRO A 578 0.91 20.22 -27.09
N LEU A 579 2.22 20.42 -27.14
CA LEU A 579 2.84 21.76 -27.20
C LEU A 579 2.84 22.30 -28.63
N VAL A 580 2.96 21.42 -29.62
CA VAL A 580 3.03 21.77 -31.05
C VAL A 580 1.63 21.94 -31.67
N SER A 581 0.56 21.50 -30.99
CA SER A 581 -0.81 21.64 -31.47
C SER A 581 -1.35 23.09 -31.44
N SER A 582 -2.59 23.31 -31.89
CA SER A 582 -3.21 24.64 -31.94
C SER A 582 -3.41 25.23 -30.54
N THR A 583 -3.21 26.54 -30.36
CA THR A 583 -3.48 27.27 -29.10
C THR A 583 -4.96 27.48 -28.81
N ARG A 584 -5.87 27.15 -29.74
CA ARG A 584 -7.31 27.16 -29.48
C ARG A 584 -7.65 26.16 -28.40
N ILE A 585 -8.40 26.60 -27.38
CA ILE A 585 -8.68 25.84 -26.16
C ILE A 585 -9.09 24.41 -26.46
N PHE A 586 -9.98 24.31 -27.42
CA PHE A 586 -10.68 23.12 -27.76
C PHE A 586 -9.75 22.10 -28.45
N HIS A 587 -9.06 22.51 -29.52
CA HIS A 587 -8.11 21.65 -30.20
C HIS A 587 -6.90 21.28 -29.33
N ARG A 588 -6.46 22.18 -28.45
CA ARG A 588 -5.41 21.89 -27.46
C ARG A 588 -5.86 20.81 -26.47
N LEU A 589 -7.06 20.92 -25.91
CA LEU A 589 -7.60 19.92 -24.97
C LEU A 589 -7.78 18.55 -25.62
N LEU A 590 -8.27 18.49 -26.87
CA LEU A 590 -8.37 17.23 -27.61
C LEU A 590 -6.99 16.62 -27.87
N SER A 591 -6.00 17.43 -28.26
CA SER A 591 -4.63 16.97 -28.45
C SER A 591 -3.99 16.45 -27.16
N ILE A 592 -4.26 17.09 -26.02
CA ILE A 592 -3.82 16.63 -24.70
C ILE A 592 -4.48 15.28 -24.39
N LEU A 593 -5.81 15.19 -24.54
CA LEU A 593 -6.56 13.96 -24.30
C LEU A 593 -6.00 12.76 -25.09
N LEU A 594 -5.84 12.93 -26.42
CA LEU A 594 -5.35 11.86 -27.30
C LEU A 594 -3.93 11.42 -26.93
N SER A 595 -3.03 12.37 -26.67
CA SER A 595 -1.64 12.08 -26.31
C SER A 595 -1.50 11.41 -24.94
N LEU A 596 -2.25 11.87 -23.92
CA LEU A 596 -2.20 11.27 -22.57
C LEU A 596 -2.89 9.91 -22.53
N THR A 597 -4.02 9.74 -23.23
CA THR A 597 -4.75 8.46 -23.26
C THR A 597 -3.95 7.38 -23.97
N ALA A 598 -3.24 7.71 -25.06
CA ALA A 598 -2.37 6.76 -25.75
C ALA A 598 -1.34 6.14 -24.80
N THR A 599 -0.71 6.94 -23.95
CA THR A 599 0.26 6.39 -22.98
C THR A 599 -0.42 5.67 -21.81
N TYR A 600 -1.54 6.18 -21.32
CA TYR A 600 -2.27 5.54 -20.22
C TYR A 600 -2.74 4.12 -20.57
N LEU A 601 -3.18 3.90 -21.82
CA LEU A 601 -3.54 2.57 -22.32
C LEU A 601 -2.39 1.56 -22.27
N LEU A 602 -1.14 2.01 -22.47
CA LEU A 602 0.05 1.17 -22.38
C LEU A 602 0.45 0.82 -20.94
N LEU A 603 -0.03 1.61 -19.97
CA LEU A 603 0.23 1.46 -18.53
C LEU A 603 -0.95 0.83 -17.76
N SER A 604 -2.02 0.45 -18.46
CA SER A 604 -3.25 -0.06 -17.85
C SER A 604 -3.39 -1.55 -18.07
N THR A 605 -3.82 -2.26 -17.03
CA THR A 605 -4.00 -3.72 -17.03
C THR A 605 -5.42 -4.15 -16.77
N GLY A 606 -6.35 -3.25 -16.50
CA GLY A 606 -7.74 -3.62 -16.24
C GLY A 606 -8.75 -2.54 -16.56
N SER A 607 -9.83 -2.54 -15.78
CA SER A 607 -10.95 -1.61 -15.95
C SER A 607 -10.55 -0.15 -15.81
N GLU A 608 -9.44 0.18 -15.15
CA GLU A 608 -8.97 1.54 -14.96
C GLU A 608 -8.65 2.26 -16.28
N ALA A 609 -8.40 1.52 -17.37
CA ALA A 609 -8.24 2.08 -18.72
C ALA A 609 -9.45 2.91 -19.17
N LEU A 610 -10.66 2.54 -18.73
CA LEU A 610 -11.91 3.22 -19.08
C LEU A 610 -12.12 4.52 -18.31
N PHE A 611 -11.41 4.74 -17.20
CA PHE A 611 -11.64 5.89 -16.32
C PHE A 611 -11.28 7.23 -16.97
N PRO A 612 -10.09 7.45 -17.57
CA PRO A 612 -9.74 8.74 -18.16
C PRO A 612 -10.68 9.21 -19.28
N PRO A 613 -11.11 8.36 -20.23
CA PRO A 613 -12.07 8.76 -21.27
C PRO A 613 -13.42 9.21 -20.69
N VAL A 614 -13.92 8.53 -19.64
CA VAL A 614 -15.18 8.87 -18.98
C VAL A 614 -15.04 10.17 -18.18
N LEU A 615 -13.94 10.31 -17.43
CA LEU A 615 -13.64 11.54 -16.69
C LEU A 615 -13.56 12.73 -17.65
N SER A 616 -12.91 12.56 -18.79
CA SER A 616 -12.80 13.58 -19.82
C SER A 616 -14.15 13.95 -20.41
N TRP A 617 -14.99 12.95 -20.67
CA TRP A 617 -16.36 13.19 -21.12
C TRP A 617 -17.18 13.97 -20.08
N LEU A 618 -17.12 13.59 -18.79
CA LEU A 618 -17.78 14.34 -17.72
C LEU A 618 -17.29 15.79 -17.66
N MET A 619 -15.98 16.03 -17.77
CA MET A 619 -15.40 17.37 -17.75
C MET A 619 -15.85 18.20 -18.97
N PHE A 620 -15.90 17.60 -20.15
CA PHE A 620 -16.43 18.25 -21.35
C PHE A 620 -17.90 18.64 -21.16
N VAL A 621 -18.73 17.74 -20.63
CA VAL A 621 -20.14 18.03 -20.31
C VAL A 621 -20.24 19.14 -19.26
N TRP A 622 -19.38 19.15 -18.25
CA TRP A 622 -19.37 20.17 -17.21
C TRP A 622 -19.13 21.58 -17.76
N ILE A 623 -18.09 21.75 -18.59
CA ILE A 623 -17.77 23.01 -19.27
C ILE A 623 -18.99 23.53 -20.04
N ASN A 624 -19.64 22.62 -20.77
CA ASN A 624 -20.79 22.90 -21.61
C ASN A 624 -22.06 23.24 -20.82
N ILE A 625 -22.29 22.61 -19.67
CA ILE A 625 -23.45 22.92 -18.79
C ILE A 625 -23.25 24.27 -18.09
N GLU A 626 -22.05 24.55 -17.58
CA GLU A 626 -21.74 25.81 -16.90
C GLU A 626 -21.90 27.01 -17.83
N GLN A 627 -21.56 26.86 -19.12
CA GLN A 627 -21.78 27.89 -20.12
C GLN A 627 -23.28 28.20 -20.30
N GLU A 628 -24.11 27.17 -20.47
CA GLU A 628 -25.57 27.33 -20.64
C GLU A 628 -26.23 27.94 -19.38
N ALA A 629 -25.78 27.53 -18.19
CA ALA A 629 -26.25 28.08 -16.93
C ALA A 629 -25.90 29.58 -16.79
N MET A 630 -24.73 30.02 -17.28
CA MET A 630 -24.35 31.43 -17.28
C MET A 630 -25.12 32.25 -18.33
N LEU A 631 -25.39 31.67 -19.50
CA LEU A 631 -26.20 32.31 -20.55
C LEU A 631 -27.63 32.59 -20.07
N ALA A 632 -28.23 31.65 -19.32
CA ALA A 632 -29.55 31.82 -18.72
C ALA A 632 -29.60 32.95 -17.66
N GLN A 633 -28.46 33.34 -17.07
CA GLN A 633 -28.36 34.42 -16.08
C GLN A 633 -28.15 35.82 -16.71
N GLY A 634 -28.22 35.97 -18.03
CA GLY A 634 -28.25 37.28 -18.70
C GLY A 634 -26.90 37.98 -18.88
N LEU A 635 -25.77 37.28 -18.72
CA LEU A 635 -24.44 37.82 -19.05
C LEU A 635 -24.23 37.84 -20.57
N SER A 636 -24.65 38.93 -21.21
CA SER A 636 -24.53 39.19 -22.64
C SER A 636 -23.07 39.46 -23.05
N GLY A 637 -22.30 38.39 -23.29
CA GLY A 637 -20.93 38.50 -23.80
C GLY A 637 -20.60 37.27 -24.61
N ARG A 638 -21.06 37.23 -25.86
CA ARG A 638 -20.84 36.11 -26.78
C ARG A 638 -19.35 36.04 -27.16
N GLN A 639 -18.55 35.26 -26.42
CA GLN A 639 -17.38 34.60 -27.01
C GLN A 639 -17.74 33.12 -27.15
N GLU A 640 -17.81 32.64 -28.40
CA GLU A 640 -17.94 31.20 -28.65
C GLU A 640 -16.71 30.49 -28.08
N LEU A 641 -16.90 29.40 -27.34
CA LEU A 641 -15.82 28.68 -26.67
C LEU A 641 -14.72 28.21 -27.66
N SER A 642 -15.09 28.02 -28.94
CA SER A 642 -14.20 27.70 -30.07
C SER A 642 -13.23 28.83 -30.45
N SER A 643 -13.51 30.07 -30.05
CA SER A 643 -12.70 31.26 -30.35
C SER A 643 -11.67 31.62 -29.28
N ILE A 644 -11.68 30.91 -28.15
CA ILE A 644 -10.80 31.18 -27.00
C ILE A 644 -9.41 30.60 -27.25
N ASP A 645 -8.41 31.45 -27.11
CA ASP A 645 -7.01 31.13 -27.39
C ASP A 645 -6.18 31.16 -26.09
N PHE A 646 -5.43 30.08 -25.81
CA PHE A 646 -4.51 29.99 -24.67
C PHE A 646 -3.41 31.06 -24.69
N SER A 647 -3.13 31.69 -25.84
CA SER A 647 -2.15 32.75 -25.99
C SER A 647 -2.68 34.16 -25.66
N ALA A 648 -3.99 34.31 -25.42
CA ALA A 648 -4.59 35.61 -25.11
C ALA A 648 -4.15 36.14 -23.74
N ASN A 649 -3.70 37.41 -23.69
CA ASN A 649 -3.33 38.06 -22.43
C ASN A 649 -4.57 38.27 -21.54
N ILE A 650 -4.51 37.75 -20.31
CA ILE A 650 -5.56 37.92 -19.30
C ILE A 650 -5.53 39.37 -18.80
N ASP A 651 -6.59 40.12 -19.06
CA ASP A 651 -6.75 41.48 -18.58
C ASP A 651 -7.26 41.47 -17.12
N ILE A 652 -6.36 41.78 -16.18
CA ILE A 652 -6.60 41.74 -14.73
C ILE A 652 -7.69 42.73 -14.29
N ALA A 653 -7.99 43.75 -15.12
CA ALA A 653 -9.06 44.71 -14.86
C ALA A 653 -10.48 44.11 -14.97
N LYS A 654 -10.64 42.90 -15.53
CA LYS A 654 -11.94 42.22 -15.71
C LYS A 654 -12.30 41.20 -14.61
N ILE A 655 -11.62 41.24 -13.46
CA ILE A 655 -11.93 40.33 -12.34
C ILE A 655 -13.31 40.70 -11.75
N ARG A 656 -14.29 39.79 -11.89
CA ARG A 656 -15.64 39.93 -11.33
C ARG A 656 -15.67 39.61 -9.82
N GLN A 657 -16.68 40.12 -9.10
CA GLN A 657 -16.92 39.75 -7.70
C GLN A 657 -17.33 38.28 -7.53
N LEU A 658 -16.99 37.71 -6.37
CA LEU A 658 -17.22 36.31 -5.99
C LEU A 658 -18.73 36.02 -5.82
N LYS A 659 -19.23 34.97 -6.48
CA LYS A 659 -20.60 34.47 -6.32
C LYS A 659 -20.62 33.10 -5.64
N LEU A 660 -21.77 32.72 -5.08
CA LEU A 660 -21.97 31.37 -4.52
C LEU A 660 -21.72 30.25 -5.54
N ASP A 661 -21.97 30.51 -6.83
CA ASP A 661 -21.65 29.59 -7.93
C ASP A 661 -20.14 29.26 -8.01
N ASP A 662 -19.26 30.19 -7.62
CA ASP A 662 -17.81 29.96 -7.64
C ASP A 662 -17.37 29.01 -6.51
N ILE A 663 -18.06 29.03 -5.36
CA ILE A 663 -17.82 28.07 -4.26
C ILE A 663 -18.20 26.66 -4.70
N ARG A 664 -19.35 26.49 -5.38
CA ARG A 664 -19.76 25.19 -5.95
C ARG A 664 -18.70 24.66 -6.92
N ARG A 665 -18.22 25.51 -7.84
CA ARG A 665 -17.21 25.13 -8.84
C ARG A 665 -15.90 24.69 -8.18
N SER A 666 -15.43 25.42 -7.17
CA SER A 666 -14.26 25.02 -6.37
C SER A 666 -14.47 23.70 -5.63
N TYR A 667 -15.68 23.44 -5.10
CA TYR A 667 -16.00 22.17 -4.45
C TYR A 667 -16.01 20.99 -5.44
N PHE A 668 -16.66 21.14 -6.61
CA PHE A 668 -16.64 20.13 -7.68
C PHE A 668 -15.20 19.85 -8.13
N PHE A 669 -14.39 20.89 -8.24
CA PHE A 669 -12.98 20.75 -8.59
C PHE A 669 -12.20 19.89 -7.59
N VAL A 670 -12.29 20.20 -6.29
CA VAL A 670 -11.64 19.40 -5.23
C VAL A 670 -12.14 17.96 -5.28
N PHE A 671 -13.45 17.76 -5.38
CA PHE A 671 -14.05 16.43 -5.40
C PHE A 671 -13.57 15.60 -6.61
N PHE A 672 -13.50 16.19 -7.80
CA PHE A 672 -13.02 15.49 -8.99
C PHE A 672 -11.52 15.27 -9.00
N ILE A 673 -10.69 16.12 -8.36
CA ILE A 673 -9.27 15.82 -8.11
C ILE A 673 -9.13 14.58 -7.22
N ILE A 674 -9.89 14.52 -6.13
CA ILE A 674 -9.85 13.37 -5.21
C ILE A 674 -10.35 12.12 -5.96
N THR A 675 -11.39 12.26 -6.79
CA THR A 675 -11.90 11.17 -7.63
C THR A 675 -10.87 10.71 -8.66
N ALA A 676 -10.13 11.63 -9.31
CA ALA A 676 -9.08 11.29 -10.26
C ALA A 676 -7.91 10.54 -9.59
N PHE A 677 -7.61 10.85 -8.33
CA PHE A 677 -6.50 10.25 -7.60
C PHE A 677 -6.86 8.89 -6.96
N PHE A 678 -8.07 8.76 -6.41
CA PHE A 678 -8.50 7.58 -5.64
C PHE A 678 -9.56 6.72 -6.33
N GLY A 679 -10.20 7.21 -7.40
CA GLY A 679 -11.35 6.57 -8.03
C GLY A 679 -11.05 5.22 -8.66
N THR A 680 -9.87 5.05 -9.23
CA THR A 680 -9.37 3.79 -9.83
C THR A 680 -8.52 2.97 -8.86
N GLY A 681 -8.11 3.54 -7.73
CA GLY A 681 -7.16 2.89 -6.82
C GLY A 681 -5.70 2.91 -7.28
N ASN A 682 -5.33 3.79 -8.23
CA ASN A 682 -3.98 3.82 -8.81
C ASN A 682 -2.83 4.01 -7.77
N ILE A 683 -3.08 4.61 -6.60
CA ILE A 683 -2.09 4.65 -5.48
C ILE A 683 -1.94 3.28 -4.83
N ALA A 684 -3.04 2.57 -4.62
CA ALA A 684 -3.00 1.26 -4.01
C ALA A 684 -2.32 0.25 -4.96
N SER A 685 -2.38 0.45 -6.29
CA SER A 685 -1.55 -0.30 -7.25
C SER A 685 -0.05 0.05 -7.20
N ILE A 686 0.32 1.27 -6.81
CA ILE A 686 1.73 1.61 -6.52
C ILE A 686 2.17 0.91 -5.23
N ASN A 687 1.32 0.91 -4.20
CA ASN A 687 1.63 0.26 -2.92
C ASN A 687 1.73 -1.27 -3.04
N SER A 688 0.97 -1.88 -3.96
CA SER A 688 1.05 -3.31 -4.27
C SER A 688 2.03 -3.66 -5.39
N PHE A 689 2.76 -2.66 -5.92
CA PHE A 689 3.76 -2.77 -7.00
C PHE A 689 3.41 -3.77 -8.11
N ASP A 690 2.23 -3.71 -8.75
CA ASP A 690 1.85 -4.71 -9.77
C ASP A 690 2.65 -4.52 -11.08
N PRO A 691 3.66 -5.39 -11.37
CA PRO A 691 4.56 -5.19 -12.50
C PRO A 691 3.85 -5.42 -13.83
N ALA A 692 2.67 -6.05 -13.85
CA ALA A 692 1.93 -6.30 -15.09
C ALA A 692 1.61 -5.00 -15.84
N SER A 693 1.39 -3.90 -15.10
CA SER A 693 1.07 -2.58 -15.65
C SER A 693 2.18 -1.98 -16.52
N VAL A 694 3.42 -2.44 -16.38
CA VAL A 694 4.58 -1.89 -17.11
C VAL A 694 5.17 -2.85 -18.14
N TYR A 695 4.59 -4.04 -18.34
CA TYR A 695 5.12 -5.05 -19.26
C TYR A 695 5.17 -4.62 -20.72
N CYS A 696 4.39 -3.63 -21.13
CA CYS A 696 4.52 -3.02 -22.46
C CYS A 696 5.88 -2.31 -22.66
N PHE A 697 6.61 -2.01 -21.59
CA PHE A 697 7.88 -1.28 -21.59
C PHE A 697 9.07 -2.17 -21.25
N LEU A 698 8.97 -2.96 -20.19
CA LEU A 698 10.01 -3.88 -19.74
C LEU A 698 9.41 -5.05 -18.93
N THR A 699 10.01 -6.22 -19.09
CA THR A 699 9.65 -7.44 -18.33
C THR A 699 10.71 -7.83 -17.30
N VAL A 700 11.96 -7.40 -17.49
CA VAL A 700 13.04 -7.59 -16.52
C VAL A 700 12.81 -6.63 -15.35
N PHE A 701 12.78 -7.14 -14.13
CA PHE A 701 12.54 -6.33 -12.94
C PHE A 701 13.56 -5.19 -12.80
N ASN A 702 13.07 -3.95 -12.84
CA ASN A 702 13.86 -2.76 -12.57
C ASN A 702 13.02 -1.78 -11.73
N PRO A 703 13.20 -1.75 -10.40
CA PRO A 703 12.26 -1.09 -9.49
C PRO A 703 12.17 0.42 -9.72
N PHE A 704 13.26 1.07 -10.12
CA PHE A 704 13.29 2.50 -10.37
C PHE A 704 12.52 2.88 -11.64
N ILE A 705 12.76 2.15 -12.74
CA ILE A 705 12.09 2.42 -14.01
C ILE A 705 10.62 2.02 -13.91
N MET A 706 10.33 0.84 -13.37
CA MET A 706 8.96 0.34 -13.19
C MET A 706 8.17 1.24 -12.22
N GLY A 707 8.75 1.57 -11.06
CA GLY A 707 8.16 2.51 -10.11
C GLY A 707 7.93 3.88 -10.74
N GLY A 708 8.90 4.42 -11.49
CA GLY A 708 8.76 5.66 -12.23
C GLY A 708 7.60 5.64 -13.24
N LEU A 709 7.42 4.54 -13.98
CA LEU A 709 6.31 4.36 -14.93
C LEU A 709 4.96 4.25 -14.21
N MET A 710 4.88 3.54 -13.08
CA MET A 710 3.67 3.47 -12.26
C MET A 710 3.31 4.81 -11.62
N MET A 711 4.31 5.58 -11.18
CA MET A 711 4.09 6.95 -10.70
C MET A 711 3.59 7.86 -11.82
N TRP A 712 4.17 7.72 -13.01
CA TRP A 712 3.73 8.44 -14.20
C TRP A 712 2.28 8.08 -14.56
N LYS A 713 1.86 6.81 -14.39
CA LYS A 713 0.44 6.36 -14.47
C LYS A 713 -0.48 7.19 -13.57
N VAL A 714 -0.14 7.39 -12.29
CA VAL A 714 -0.95 8.19 -11.34
C VAL A 714 -0.99 9.67 -11.73
N LEU A 715 0.12 10.23 -12.20
CA LEU A 715 0.19 11.64 -12.59
C LEU A 715 -0.66 11.96 -13.83
N TYR A 716 -0.94 10.98 -14.70
CA TYR A 716 -1.78 11.17 -15.88
C TYR A 716 -3.20 11.64 -15.55
N ASP A 717 -3.89 10.96 -14.63
CA ASP A 717 -5.28 11.27 -14.28
C ASP A 717 -5.41 12.69 -13.71
N CYS A 718 -4.44 13.08 -12.87
CA CYS A 718 -4.37 14.43 -12.32
C CYS A 718 -4.08 15.48 -13.39
N SER A 719 -3.09 15.22 -14.25
CA SER A 719 -2.68 16.14 -15.30
C SER A 719 -3.83 16.39 -16.27
N LEU A 720 -4.48 15.33 -16.76
CA LEU A 720 -5.61 15.40 -17.67
C LEU A 720 -6.75 16.25 -17.09
N PHE A 721 -7.14 15.99 -15.84
CA PHE A 721 -8.16 16.76 -15.15
C PHE A 721 -7.79 18.25 -15.01
N ILE A 722 -6.57 18.55 -14.56
CA ILE A 722 -6.10 19.91 -14.34
C ILE A 722 -6.11 20.70 -15.65
N TYR A 723 -5.64 20.13 -16.76
CA TYR A 723 -5.66 20.80 -18.06
C TYR A 723 -7.09 21.13 -18.52
N MET A 724 -8.03 20.20 -18.35
CA MET A 724 -9.44 20.43 -18.68
C MET A 724 -10.08 21.51 -17.80
N TYR A 725 -9.74 21.54 -16.51
CA TYR A 725 -10.20 22.57 -15.59
C TYR A 725 -9.60 23.95 -15.87
N VAL A 726 -8.31 24.04 -16.19
CA VAL A 726 -7.66 25.30 -16.60
C VAL A 726 -8.35 25.85 -17.85
N GLY A 727 -8.74 24.99 -18.79
CA GLY A 727 -9.60 25.37 -19.91
C GLY A 727 -10.95 25.96 -19.47
N ASN A 728 -11.65 25.31 -18.53
CA ASN A 728 -12.89 25.82 -17.96
C ASN A 728 -12.69 27.22 -17.35
N ILE A 729 -11.66 27.41 -16.52
CA ILE A 729 -11.39 28.70 -15.89
C ILE A 729 -11.09 29.79 -16.93
N ILE A 730 -10.23 29.50 -17.92
CA ILE A 730 -9.87 30.47 -18.96
C ILE A 730 -11.11 30.88 -19.74
N SER A 731 -12.04 29.96 -20.02
CA SER A 731 -13.31 30.30 -20.67
C SER A 731 -14.23 31.19 -19.82
N HIS A 732 -14.01 31.28 -18.51
CA HIS A 732 -14.88 32.01 -17.58
C HIS A 732 -14.20 33.19 -16.86
N TYR A 733 -12.93 33.51 -17.13
CA TYR A 733 -12.16 34.60 -16.49
C TYR A 733 -12.22 34.62 -14.94
N VAL A 734 -12.27 33.46 -14.26
CA VAL A 734 -12.32 33.35 -12.77
C VAL A 734 -11.05 32.65 -12.23
N ILE A 735 -9.86 33.11 -12.62
CA ILE A 735 -8.59 32.40 -12.36
C ILE A 735 -8.13 32.52 -10.90
N VAL A 736 -8.15 33.72 -10.32
CA VAL A 736 -7.45 33.98 -9.04
C VAL A 736 -8.31 33.64 -7.82
N MET A 737 -9.62 33.88 -7.89
CA MET A 737 -10.53 33.75 -6.74
C MET A 737 -10.91 32.30 -6.45
N SER A 738 -11.05 31.46 -7.50
CA SER A 738 -11.33 30.02 -7.38
C SER A 738 -10.14 29.25 -6.80
N MET A 739 -8.90 29.64 -7.14
CA MET A 739 -7.67 29.10 -6.56
C MET A 739 -7.51 29.43 -5.07
N THR A 740 -7.91 30.63 -4.66
CA THR A 740 -7.88 31.02 -3.24
C THR A 740 -8.87 30.19 -2.41
N ILE A 741 -10.09 29.96 -2.93
CA ILE A 741 -11.10 29.12 -2.29
C ILE A 741 -10.68 27.65 -2.27
N PHE A 742 -10.04 27.18 -3.34
CA PHE A 742 -9.44 25.84 -3.39
C PHE A 742 -8.40 25.64 -2.28
N LEU A 743 -7.45 26.59 -2.12
CA LEU A 743 -6.43 26.51 -1.07
C LEU A 743 -7.04 26.55 0.34
N MET A 744 -8.11 27.33 0.54
CA MET A 744 -8.85 27.34 1.81
C MET A 744 -9.55 26.00 2.09
N LEU A 745 -10.24 25.42 1.11
CA LEU A 745 -10.90 24.11 1.26
C LEU A 745 -9.88 23.01 1.55
N LEU A 746 -8.75 23.03 0.84
CA LEU A 746 -7.67 22.07 1.06
C LEU A 746 -7.08 22.21 2.47
N SER A 747 -6.83 23.43 2.94
CA SER A 747 -6.37 23.68 4.30
C SER A 747 -7.32 23.12 5.36
N VAL A 748 -8.64 23.22 5.15
CA VAL A 748 -9.65 22.64 6.05
C VAL A 748 -9.62 21.12 6.02
N VAL A 749 -9.52 20.50 4.84
CA VAL A 749 -9.39 19.04 4.69
C VAL A 749 -8.12 18.54 5.41
N THR A 750 -6.98 19.20 5.20
CA THR A 750 -5.72 18.89 5.89
C THR A 750 -5.84 19.04 7.40
N HIS A 751 -6.53 20.07 7.89
CA HIS A 751 -6.76 20.24 9.32
C HIS A 751 -7.62 19.10 9.89
N ILE A 752 -8.68 18.68 9.21
CA ILE A 752 -9.53 17.57 9.68
C ILE A 752 -8.72 16.26 9.71
N LEU A 753 -7.95 15.97 8.65
CA LEU A 753 -7.09 14.77 8.56
C LEU A 753 -6.01 14.73 9.64
N THR A 754 -5.44 15.87 10.03
CA THR A 754 -4.33 15.93 10.99
C THR A 754 -4.77 16.07 12.45
N SER A 755 -5.97 16.60 12.73
CA SER A 755 -6.42 16.93 14.09
C SER A 755 -7.54 16.06 14.65
N GLN A 756 -8.23 15.25 13.82
CA GLN A 756 -9.40 14.48 14.27
C GLN A 756 -9.27 12.98 14.02
N ARG A 757 -9.60 12.19 15.05
CA ARG A 757 -9.75 10.73 14.96
C ARG A 757 -11.16 10.43 14.44
N LEU A 758 -11.28 10.03 13.18
CA LEU A 758 -12.57 9.67 12.58
C LEU A 758 -12.94 8.24 13.02
N ILE A 759 -13.97 8.13 13.85
CA ILE A 759 -14.50 6.84 14.30
C ILE A 759 -15.78 6.57 13.50
N MET A 760 -15.65 5.77 12.44
CA MET A 760 -16.80 5.29 11.66
C MET A 760 -17.12 3.85 12.11
N TRP A 761 -18.36 3.63 12.54
CA TRP A 761 -18.93 2.28 12.77
C TRP A 761 -18.10 1.35 13.68
N LYS A 762 -17.67 1.85 14.85
CA LYS A 762 -17.04 1.08 15.94
C LYS A 762 -15.75 0.31 15.59
N ARG A 763 -15.14 0.50 14.42
CA ARG A 763 -13.79 -0.02 14.12
C ARG A 763 -12.81 1.14 13.89
N PRO A 764 -11.77 1.30 14.72
CA PRO A 764 -10.68 2.22 14.41
C PRO A 764 -9.83 1.62 13.28
N LYS A 765 -9.81 2.25 12.09
CA LYS A 765 -8.76 2.00 11.08
C LYS A 765 -7.84 3.22 11.00
N SER A 766 -6.54 2.98 11.08
CA SER A 766 -5.49 3.92 10.67
C SER A 766 -5.25 3.76 9.16
N HIS A 767 -4.53 4.69 8.53
CA HIS A 767 -4.12 4.66 7.12
C HIS A 767 -3.35 3.38 6.70
N PHE A 768 -3.09 2.44 7.62
CA PHE A 768 -2.19 1.29 7.48
C PHE A 768 -2.82 -0.03 7.97
N SER A 769 -4.08 -0.31 7.62
CA SER A 769 -4.74 -1.58 7.96
C SER A 769 -5.64 -2.09 6.87
#